data_AF-W3VFU5-F1
#
_entry.id   AF-W3VFU5-F1
#
_cell.length_a   1.000
_cell.length_b   1.000
_cell.length_c   1.000
_cell.angle_alpha   90.00
_cell.angle_beta   90.00
_cell.angle_gamma   90.00
#
_symmetry.space_group_name_H-M   'P 1'
#
loop_
_entity.id
_entity.type
_entity.pdbx_description
1 polymer ?
#
loop_
_entity_poly.entity_id
_entity_poly.type
_entity_poly.pdbx_seq_one_letter_code
_entity_poly.pdbx_strand_id
1 'polypeptide(L)'
;MSISALSMYKSCPPGLTSSNGTACNTATCSSPFVAPDARTPKPTADKQCSSCDAGFGGINCNVCQSPSACQARKSSLGLGSSSSLFGTNDTLVCHKQPSAVRTTYIDCNVNQTTVNGVYPGEMRMTLSKTYQTDDFAHTGLATWPEQQNTALSQVWLDGVEQFYCQAAGCTARNSTETLDPQARFGSSLWTCSSLQCYCIPGTTMCGKGQLDLSPVINQLNGTLTMPCDYLDPANPTAVSHCAFRGELLNNFLGSQGLPLDQCQFGSCITQAELDTFWATGSGESSSNGSRSGLSNAVIAGLVILGVAVAAIAALLLIGLWQQRKARRLPKGAIAEPLGLQWYNLTYAVPDTSVGLRRRKPTPSAEQLAETVPSTPFHASSASGGDLTVLRNSSGRIEPGCMVAVLGPSGAGKTSLVEILAGRHKIGRVSGAIHALEPVAAEAFEAGPSRRSIGFVDQEDALPAFSTVREALQMAADLSLPDNVLPAEKSEIVSTTIAQLGLERVADKRIGDSTRRGLSGGERRRVSIGCALVSRPRLLVADEPLSGLDAFSASRVVAAFRELAHGAGAGSTTVVVTVHQPSSEIYYSFDQVMLMSHGAVLYHGSPADSLEWCQKMGESCPPGHNVADHLLRIASAPHTSTETPLHEKSSSLSDGATGDADTGSVEAGTPWEKAVGSESIACFMTQFTTLCRRNFITARRDPGGALAHIVGAVAVGLIVGGCFYKVKLTIAGFQNRVGSMYFLFILLSFSALSAATALAKARPLMMRERANGMYGSLSWLVSYLVYDLSLLRIMPALILSIIMYWMVGLRARASDFFEFVLIAVLFAVAMALYNMLLAAVVEDVSVSILLGGLFILFNIGFGGFLLNLNELPSVFRWLQWICPMKYALEAVASHELSGLQLVDTVGGVSITASVSVFSGNLFAFKADAFYRDLLVLALGFVLGLFILLAGAVTWRMRERR
;
A
#
# COMPACT_ATOMS: atom_id res chain seq x y z
N MET A 1 -33.12 34.86 31.43
CA MET A 1 -33.13 33.51 32.04
C MET A 1 -32.60 33.65 33.45
N SER A 2 -33.45 33.35 34.44
CA SER A 2 -33.14 33.43 35.86
C SER A 2 -32.06 32.42 36.25
N ILE A 3 -31.36 32.73 37.34
CA ILE A 3 -30.50 31.83 38.11
C ILE A 3 -31.15 30.44 38.24
N SER A 4 -30.32 29.38 38.24
CA SER A 4 -30.62 27.95 38.51
C SER A 4 -30.84 27.01 37.30
N ALA A 5 -29.76 26.74 36.56
CA ALA A 5 -29.55 25.43 35.91
C ALA A 5 -28.15 24.84 36.19
N LEU A 6 -27.43 25.43 37.16
CA LEU A 6 -26.17 24.92 37.72
C LEU A 6 -26.50 24.41 39.12
N SER A 7 -26.49 23.10 39.30
CA SER A 7 -26.99 22.40 40.50
C SER A 7 -26.20 22.67 41.79
N MET A 8 -25.18 23.55 41.80
CA MET A 8 -24.33 23.84 42.97
C MET A 8 -24.68 25.13 43.76
N TYR A 9 -25.62 25.97 43.33
CA TYR A 9 -25.95 27.24 44.02
C TYR A 9 -27.31 27.24 44.76
N LYS A 10 -27.61 26.21 45.56
CA LYS A 10 -28.71 26.32 46.55
C LYS A 10 -28.31 27.10 47.79
N SER A 11 -27.00 27.18 48.09
CA SER A 11 -26.40 28.03 49.14
C SER A 11 -24.97 28.40 48.76
N CYS A 12 -24.47 29.54 49.25
CA CYS A 12 -23.23 30.12 48.75
C CYS A 12 -21.96 29.43 49.25
N PRO A 13 -20.96 29.18 48.37
CA PRO A 13 -19.68 28.62 48.77
C PRO A 13 -18.93 29.60 49.70
N PRO A 14 -17.99 29.12 50.54
CA PRO A 14 -17.13 29.95 51.37
C PRO A 14 -16.45 31.09 50.60
N GLY A 15 -16.62 32.32 51.10
CA GLY A 15 -16.18 33.54 50.44
C GLY A 15 -17.25 34.31 49.68
N LEU A 16 -18.46 33.74 49.53
CA LEU A 16 -19.62 34.41 48.93
C LEU A 16 -20.82 34.39 49.88
N THR A 17 -21.70 35.37 49.69
CA THR A 17 -23.03 35.44 50.28
C THR A 17 -24.04 35.92 49.24
N SER A 18 -25.32 35.77 49.54
CA SER A 18 -26.41 36.32 48.74
C SER A 18 -26.94 37.58 49.41
N SER A 19 -26.70 38.75 48.83
CA SER A 19 -27.23 40.01 49.37
C SER A 19 -28.76 40.09 49.36
N ASN A 20 -29.44 39.34 48.48
CA ASN A 20 -30.91 39.33 48.31
C ASN A 20 -31.53 37.91 48.13
N GLY A 21 -30.83 36.84 48.54
CA GLY A 21 -31.35 35.46 48.52
C GLY A 21 -31.49 34.80 47.14
N THR A 22 -31.08 35.45 46.04
CA THR A 22 -31.28 34.93 44.67
C THR A 22 -30.01 34.49 43.94
N ALA A 23 -28.83 35.04 44.26
CA ALA A 23 -27.55 34.64 43.65
C ALA A 23 -26.36 34.84 44.62
N CYS A 24 -25.36 33.97 44.52
CA CYS A 24 -24.12 34.01 45.30
C CYS A 24 -23.05 34.83 44.57
N ASN A 25 -23.27 36.14 44.46
CA ASN A 25 -22.44 37.06 43.66
C ASN A 25 -21.81 38.17 44.51
N THR A 26 -21.96 38.11 45.84
CA THR A 26 -21.42 39.11 46.76
C THR A 26 -20.27 38.48 47.54
N ALA A 27 -19.05 38.97 47.33
CA ALA A 27 -17.86 38.59 48.10
C ALA A 27 -18.07 38.85 49.60
N THR A 28 -17.41 38.07 50.46
CA THR A 28 -17.47 38.24 51.92
C THR A 28 -16.10 38.43 52.53
N CYS A 29 -16.03 39.10 53.68
CA CYS A 29 -14.79 39.34 54.42
C CYS A 29 -14.59 38.40 55.63
N SER A 30 -15.33 37.29 55.69
CA SER A 30 -15.28 36.29 56.77
C SER A 30 -14.57 35.01 56.33
N SER A 31 -13.85 34.35 57.24
CA SER A 31 -13.21 33.05 56.98
C SER A 31 -14.23 31.92 56.72
N PRO A 32 -13.80 30.77 56.16
CA PRO A 32 -14.66 29.62 55.89
C PRO A 32 -15.33 28.99 57.12
N PHE A 33 -14.94 29.39 58.34
CA PHE A 33 -15.55 28.94 59.59
C PHE A 33 -16.92 29.61 59.88
N VAL A 34 -17.26 30.67 59.16
CA VAL A 34 -18.52 31.40 59.35
C VAL A 34 -19.56 30.86 58.35
N ALA A 35 -20.73 30.51 58.87
CA ALA A 35 -21.87 30.02 58.07
C ALA A 35 -22.30 31.06 57.03
N PRO A 36 -22.75 30.66 55.81
CA PRO A 36 -23.01 31.57 54.69
C PRO A 36 -23.94 32.76 54.99
N ASP A 37 -24.91 32.54 55.87
CA ASP A 37 -25.91 33.49 56.36
C ASP A 37 -25.37 34.49 57.40
N ALA A 38 -24.27 34.17 58.07
CA ALA A 38 -23.62 35.01 59.07
C ALA A 38 -22.39 35.78 58.54
N ARG A 39 -22.09 35.69 57.24
CA ARG A 39 -20.90 36.33 56.64
C ARG A 39 -21.11 37.81 56.38
N THR A 40 -20.06 38.61 56.61
CA THR A 40 -20.06 40.04 56.30
C THR A 40 -19.80 40.27 54.81
N PRO A 41 -20.69 40.96 54.07
CA PRO A 41 -20.47 41.25 52.65
C PRO A 41 -19.34 42.29 52.47
N LYS A 42 -18.55 42.13 51.41
CA LYS A 42 -17.52 43.08 51.00
C LYS A 42 -18.19 44.36 50.46
N PRO A 43 -17.79 45.55 50.92
CA PRO A 43 -18.28 46.81 50.35
C PRO A 43 -17.97 46.89 48.85
N THR A 44 -18.92 47.35 48.04
CA THR A 44 -18.82 47.37 46.56
C THR A 44 -17.76 48.34 46.03
N ALA A 45 -17.31 49.30 46.84
CA ALA A 45 -16.26 50.26 46.48
C ALA A 45 -14.84 49.71 46.71
N ASP A 46 -14.69 48.65 47.50
CA ASP A 46 -13.38 48.16 47.93
C ASP A 46 -12.90 47.03 47.01
N LYS A 47 -11.67 47.16 46.50
CA LYS A 47 -11.05 46.13 45.65
C LYS A 47 -10.84 44.81 46.41
N GLN A 48 -10.47 44.91 47.69
CA GLN A 48 -10.22 43.80 48.62
C GLN A 48 -10.83 44.13 50.00
N CYS A 49 -11.04 43.12 50.84
CA CYS A 49 -11.56 43.32 52.20
C CYS A 49 -10.61 44.17 53.08
N SER A 50 -11.16 45.13 53.82
CA SER A 50 -10.39 46.01 54.71
C SER A 50 -9.75 45.28 55.91
N SER A 51 -10.37 44.18 56.36
CA SER A 51 -9.79 43.23 57.30
C SER A 51 -10.42 41.84 57.12
N CYS A 52 -9.61 40.79 57.14
CA CYS A 52 -10.05 39.40 57.21
C CYS A 52 -9.89 38.86 58.64
N ASP A 53 -10.52 37.73 58.96
CA ASP A 53 -10.22 36.99 60.18
C ASP A 53 -8.71 36.69 60.29
N ALA A 54 -8.17 36.72 61.51
CA ALA A 54 -6.73 36.60 61.74
C ALA A 54 -6.13 35.34 61.07
N GLY A 55 -5.15 35.55 60.18
CA GLY A 55 -4.48 34.49 59.45
C GLY A 55 -5.19 34.02 58.17
N PHE A 56 -6.24 34.71 57.71
CA PHE A 56 -6.91 34.49 56.42
C PHE A 56 -6.71 35.68 55.47
N GLY A 57 -6.73 35.42 54.17
CA GLY A 57 -6.58 36.42 53.13
C GLY A 57 -7.19 36.00 51.79
N GLY A 58 -6.78 36.70 50.72
CA GLY A 58 -7.41 36.63 49.41
C GLY A 58 -8.61 37.57 49.27
N ILE A 59 -9.12 37.76 48.04
CA ILE A 59 -10.21 38.72 47.75
C ILE A 59 -11.50 38.44 48.53
N ASN A 60 -11.71 37.19 48.95
CA ASN A 60 -12.88 36.70 49.69
C ASN A 60 -12.53 36.14 51.10
N CYS A 61 -11.34 36.45 51.65
CA CYS A 61 -10.88 36.00 52.98
C CYS A 61 -10.95 34.48 53.23
N ASN A 62 -10.83 33.67 52.18
CA ASN A 62 -11.00 32.22 52.21
C ASN A 62 -9.68 31.43 52.20
N VAL A 63 -8.56 32.08 51.90
CA VAL A 63 -7.23 31.44 51.83
C VAL A 63 -6.53 31.57 53.18
N CYS A 64 -6.21 30.46 53.84
CA CYS A 64 -5.41 30.50 55.06
C CYS A 64 -3.95 30.89 54.74
N GLN A 65 -3.36 31.78 55.54
CA GLN A 65 -2.04 32.36 55.29
C GLN A 65 -0.99 31.98 56.34
N SER A 66 -1.35 31.59 57.56
CA SER A 66 -0.39 31.15 58.57
C SER A 66 -0.62 29.69 58.96
N PRO A 67 0.46 28.93 59.30
CA PRO A 67 0.34 27.50 59.62
C PRO A 67 -0.68 27.19 60.73
N SER A 68 -0.84 28.09 61.69
CA SER A 68 -1.75 27.96 62.83
C SER A 68 -3.09 28.69 62.67
N ALA A 69 -3.35 29.36 61.53
CA ALA A 69 -4.58 30.15 61.31
C ALA A 69 -5.84 29.32 61.57
N CYS A 70 -5.87 28.10 61.02
CA CYS A 70 -7.00 27.20 61.11
C CYS A 70 -7.27 26.73 62.55
N GLN A 71 -6.22 26.31 63.27
CA GLN A 71 -6.35 25.88 64.66
C GLN A 71 -6.72 27.03 65.60
N ALA A 72 -6.12 28.22 65.41
CA ALA A 72 -6.42 29.41 66.20
C ALA A 72 -7.89 29.81 66.02
N ARG A 73 -8.41 29.75 64.78
CA ARG A 73 -9.81 30.06 64.50
C ARG A 73 -10.76 29.01 65.09
N LYS A 74 -10.49 27.72 64.91
CA LYS A 74 -11.27 26.63 65.54
C LYS A 74 -11.35 26.78 67.06
N SER A 75 -10.22 27.14 67.69
CA SER A 75 -10.15 27.39 69.14
C SER A 75 -10.96 28.61 69.56
N SER A 76 -10.93 29.70 68.78
CA SER A 76 -11.71 30.92 69.08
C SER A 76 -13.23 30.73 69.00
N LEU A 77 -13.69 29.69 68.30
CA LEU A 77 -15.11 29.32 68.17
C LEU A 77 -15.57 28.31 69.25
N GLY A 78 -14.70 27.96 70.21
CA GLY A 78 -15.03 27.04 71.31
C GLY A 78 -15.10 25.57 70.91
N LEU A 79 -14.63 25.19 69.71
CA LEU A 79 -14.62 23.82 69.21
C LEU A 79 -13.33 23.12 69.66
N GLY A 80 -13.37 22.36 70.75
CA GLY A 80 -12.21 21.63 71.30
C GLY A 80 -11.73 20.48 70.41
N SER A 81 -10.44 20.14 70.49
CA SER A 81 -9.86 18.93 69.85
C SER A 81 -10.27 17.67 70.63
N SER A 82 -10.96 16.73 70.00
CA SER A 82 -11.19 15.40 70.56
C SER A 82 -9.86 14.65 70.59
N SER A 83 -9.29 14.43 71.77
CA SER A 83 -8.20 13.46 71.93
C SER A 83 -8.81 12.05 71.91
N SER A 84 -8.65 11.34 70.79
CA SER A 84 -8.95 9.91 70.77
C SER A 84 -7.92 9.18 71.64
N LEU A 85 -8.37 8.21 72.45
CA LEU A 85 -7.50 7.40 73.33
C LEU A 85 -6.42 6.60 72.55
N PHE A 86 -6.50 6.60 71.22
CA PHE A 86 -5.63 5.89 70.28
C PHE A 86 -4.80 6.83 69.35
N GLY A 87 -4.69 8.12 69.66
CA GLY A 87 -3.59 8.94 69.14
C GLY A 87 -3.73 9.47 67.71
N THR A 88 -4.93 9.79 67.23
CA THR A 88 -5.09 10.57 65.98
C THR A 88 -4.83 12.05 66.24
N ASN A 89 -3.92 12.66 65.46
CA ASN A 89 -3.57 14.07 65.59
C ASN A 89 -4.56 14.97 64.82
N ASP A 90 -5.64 15.36 65.48
CA ASP A 90 -6.75 16.16 64.89
C ASP A 90 -6.48 17.68 64.88
N THR A 91 -5.22 18.11 65.08
CA THR A 91 -4.86 19.53 64.98
C THR A 91 -5.03 20.03 63.56
N LEU A 92 -5.73 21.15 63.38
CA LEU A 92 -5.87 21.79 62.07
C LEU A 92 -4.59 22.54 61.68
N VAL A 93 -4.11 22.28 60.47
CA VAL A 93 -3.00 23.00 59.87
C VAL A 93 -3.44 23.68 58.58
N CYS A 94 -2.80 24.81 58.27
CA CYS A 94 -2.99 25.46 56.97
C CYS A 94 -2.12 24.76 55.91
N HIS A 95 -2.76 24.00 55.03
CA HIS A 95 -2.13 23.36 53.88
C HIS A 95 -2.02 24.34 52.73
N LYS A 96 -0.80 24.60 52.27
CA LYS A 96 -0.49 25.62 51.27
C LYS A 96 -0.05 25.07 49.91
N GLN A 97 -0.28 23.79 49.61
CA GLN A 97 0.10 23.20 48.32
C GLN A 97 -1.07 23.22 47.32
N PRO A 98 -0.81 23.19 45.99
CA PRO A 98 -1.86 23.22 44.95
C PRO A 98 -2.75 21.96 44.91
N SER A 99 -2.33 20.89 45.60
CA SER A 99 -3.03 19.61 45.71
C SER A 99 -4.27 19.72 46.62
N ALA A 100 -5.42 19.23 46.16
CA ALA A 100 -6.64 19.21 46.95
C ALA A 100 -6.79 17.91 47.76
N VAL A 101 -6.77 18.01 49.09
CA VAL A 101 -7.11 16.91 50.01
C VAL A 101 -8.60 16.95 50.34
N ARG A 102 -9.09 18.12 50.77
CA ARG A 102 -10.50 18.47 50.93
C ARG A 102 -10.86 19.61 49.97
N THR A 103 -11.38 20.72 50.48
CA THR A 103 -11.57 21.95 49.69
C THR A 103 -10.36 22.87 49.84
N THR A 104 -9.67 23.12 48.73
CA THR A 104 -8.52 24.04 48.65
C THR A 104 -8.92 25.33 47.94
N TYR A 105 -8.71 26.46 48.61
CA TYR A 105 -8.97 27.79 48.05
C TYR A 105 -7.69 28.34 47.43
N ILE A 106 -7.87 28.96 46.27
CA ILE A 106 -6.80 29.44 45.41
C ILE A 106 -7.14 30.87 45.00
N ASP A 107 -6.13 31.72 45.01
CA ASP A 107 -6.26 33.12 44.67
C ASP A 107 -5.04 33.57 43.87
N CYS A 108 -5.26 34.00 42.63
CA CYS A 108 -4.21 34.28 41.66
C CYS A 108 -4.44 35.61 40.93
N ASN A 109 -3.36 36.22 40.46
CA ASN A 109 -3.40 37.31 39.50
C ASN A 109 -3.54 36.76 38.08
N VAL A 110 -4.38 37.40 37.26
CA VAL A 110 -4.55 37.04 35.85
C VAL A 110 -3.64 37.93 35.01
N ASN A 111 -2.65 37.34 34.34
CA ASN A 111 -1.65 38.09 33.58
C ASN A 111 -1.66 37.69 32.11
N GLN A 112 -2.72 38.09 31.38
CA GLN A 112 -2.86 37.78 29.96
C GLN A 112 -2.84 39.07 29.13
N THR A 113 -1.79 39.29 28.36
CA THR A 113 -1.54 40.55 27.63
C THR A 113 -2.71 40.96 26.72
N THR A 114 -3.36 39.98 26.07
CA THR A 114 -4.52 40.23 25.20
C THR A 114 -5.74 40.71 25.98
N VAL A 115 -6.03 40.09 27.13
CA VAL A 115 -7.22 40.43 27.93
C VAL A 115 -6.98 41.72 28.71
N ASN A 116 -5.78 41.89 29.29
CA ASN A 116 -5.37 43.10 30.01
C ASN A 116 -5.33 44.33 29.08
N GLY A 117 -5.07 44.14 27.77
CA GLY A 117 -5.10 45.22 26.78
C GLY A 117 -6.50 45.73 26.44
N VAL A 118 -7.53 44.87 26.55
CA VAL A 118 -8.94 45.22 26.28
C VAL A 118 -9.66 45.70 27.55
N TYR A 119 -9.34 45.11 28.70
CA TYR A 119 -9.92 45.47 29.99
C TYR A 119 -8.81 45.95 30.93
N PRO A 120 -8.50 47.26 30.94
CA PRO A 120 -7.49 47.81 31.86
C PRO A 120 -8.02 47.76 33.29
N GLY A 121 -7.25 47.17 34.21
CA GLY A 121 -7.61 47.04 35.62
C GLY A 121 -6.88 45.89 36.30
N GLU A 122 -7.02 45.77 37.62
CA GLU A 122 -6.49 44.63 38.37
C GLU A 122 -7.41 43.41 38.13
N MET A 123 -6.91 42.41 37.40
CA MET A 123 -7.64 41.17 37.16
C MET A 123 -7.14 40.04 38.03
N ARG A 124 -8.08 39.36 38.69
CA ARG A 124 -7.81 38.27 39.63
C ARG A 124 -8.75 37.11 39.41
N MET A 125 -8.28 35.91 39.70
CA MET A 125 -9.06 34.69 39.61
C MET A 125 -9.01 33.96 40.94
N THR A 126 -10.18 33.69 41.51
CA THR A 126 -10.32 32.83 42.68
C THR A 126 -10.84 31.47 42.26
N LEU A 127 -10.32 30.42 42.88
CA LEU A 127 -10.78 29.06 42.61
C LEU A 127 -10.94 28.27 43.91
N SER A 128 -11.83 27.29 43.88
CA SER A 128 -11.90 26.23 44.87
C SER A 128 -11.83 24.88 44.17
N LYS A 129 -10.98 23.98 44.67
CA LYS A 129 -10.93 22.57 44.27
C LYS A 129 -11.45 21.73 45.42
N THR A 130 -12.47 20.92 45.19
CA THR A 130 -13.01 20.02 46.22
C THR A 130 -12.76 18.57 45.80
N TYR A 131 -11.83 17.90 46.48
CA TYR A 131 -11.62 16.45 46.31
C TYR A 131 -12.58 15.67 47.20
N GLN A 132 -12.46 15.87 48.51
CA GLN A 132 -13.42 15.41 49.52
C GLN A 132 -14.14 16.59 50.15
N THR A 133 -15.40 16.39 50.54
CA THR A 133 -16.23 17.41 51.17
C THR A 133 -15.89 17.55 52.65
N ASP A 134 -15.73 18.78 53.12
CA ASP A 134 -15.61 19.21 54.51
C ASP A 134 -16.82 18.78 55.36
N ASP A 135 -16.52 18.39 56.59
CA ASP A 135 -17.52 18.06 57.61
C ASP A 135 -17.29 18.93 58.84
N PHE A 136 -18.33 19.67 59.24
CA PHE A 136 -18.30 20.54 60.42
C PHE A 136 -17.91 19.77 61.68
N ALA A 137 -18.31 18.51 61.83
CA ALA A 137 -17.99 17.71 63.01
C ALA A 137 -16.47 17.47 63.17
N HIS A 138 -15.73 17.41 62.07
CA HIS A 138 -14.30 17.09 62.06
C HIS A 138 -13.42 18.34 61.96
N THR A 139 -13.71 19.24 61.00
CA THR A 139 -12.87 20.42 60.72
C THR A 139 -13.41 21.68 61.39
N GLY A 140 -14.67 21.72 61.83
CA GLY A 140 -15.31 22.95 62.32
C GLY A 140 -15.58 23.99 61.21
N LEU A 141 -15.34 23.64 59.95
CA LEU A 141 -15.65 24.48 58.79
C LEU A 141 -17.15 24.49 58.53
N ALA A 142 -17.70 25.65 58.19
CA ALA A 142 -19.13 25.77 57.94
C ALA A 142 -19.53 24.91 56.74
N THR A 143 -20.47 23.97 56.95
CA THR A 143 -20.96 23.07 55.90
C THR A 143 -21.72 23.84 54.83
N TRP A 144 -21.43 23.51 53.58
CA TRP A 144 -22.17 23.94 52.40
C TRP A 144 -22.34 22.72 51.47
N PRO A 145 -23.31 22.69 50.55
CA PRO A 145 -23.61 21.55 49.69
C PRO A 145 -22.58 21.44 48.55
N GLU A 146 -21.32 21.25 48.91
CA GLU A 146 -20.25 20.91 47.97
C GLU A 146 -20.35 19.48 47.48
N GLN A 147 -19.86 19.26 46.26
CA GLN A 147 -19.77 17.94 45.65
C GLN A 147 -18.31 17.53 45.55
N GLN A 148 -18.03 16.27 45.83
CA GLN A 148 -16.70 15.69 45.64
C GLN A 148 -16.28 15.78 44.17
N ASN A 149 -14.97 15.90 43.93
CA ASN A 149 -14.38 15.98 42.60
C ASN A 149 -14.94 17.11 41.72
N THR A 150 -15.08 18.30 42.30
CA THR A 150 -15.53 19.50 41.60
C THR A 150 -14.52 20.64 41.69
N ALA A 151 -14.65 21.62 40.81
CA ALA A 151 -13.95 22.88 40.90
C ALA A 151 -14.89 24.05 40.59
N LEU A 152 -14.69 25.16 41.28
CA LEU A 152 -15.36 26.43 41.02
C LEU A 152 -14.30 27.49 40.76
N SER A 153 -14.52 28.36 39.79
CA SER A 153 -13.64 29.49 39.51
C SER A 153 -14.42 30.76 39.27
N GLN A 154 -13.90 31.90 39.73
CA GLN A 154 -14.52 33.22 39.58
C GLN A 154 -13.46 34.21 39.11
N VAL A 155 -13.83 35.08 38.18
CA VAL A 155 -12.93 36.10 37.62
C VAL A 155 -13.40 37.48 38.03
N TRP A 156 -12.48 38.27 38.54
CA TRP A 156 -12.68 39.58 39.14
C TRP A 156 -11.92 40.64 38.35
N LEU A 157 -12.54 41.80 38.14
CA LEU A 157 -11.92 42.99 37.56
C LEU A 157 -12.15 44.16 38.53
N ASP A 158 -11.07 44.75 39.04
CA ASP A 158 -11.08 45.84 40.04
C ASP A 158 -12.00 45.57 41.24
N GLY A 159 -12.05 44.32 41.70
CA GLY A 159 -12.84 43.91 42.87
C GLY A 159 -14.27 43.49 42.57
N VAL A 160 -14.74 43.62 41.32
CA VAL A 160 -16.09 43.23 40.88
C VAL A 160 -16.05 41.92 40.09
N GLU A 161 -16.86 40.94 40.49
CA GLU A 161 -16.99 39.66 39.79
C GLU A 161 -17.58 39.87 38.39
N GLN A 162 -16.93 39.30 37.37
CA GLN A 162 -17.35 39.42 35.97
C GLN A 162 -18.08 38.17 35.50
N PHE A 163 -17.52 36.99 35.76
CA PHE A 163 -18.09 35.71 35.41
C PHE A 163 -17.53 34.60 36.30
N TYR A 164 -18.21 33.46 36.32
CA TYR A 164 -17.76 32.27 37.06
C TYR A 164 -17.93 31.01 36.21
N CYS A 165 -17.18 29.96 36.56
CA CYS A 165 -17.26 28.66 35.93
C CYS A 165 -17.30 27.54 36.98
N GLN A 166 -18.09 26.51 36.70
CA GLN A 166 -18.20 25.29 37.47
C GLN A 166 -17.67 24.12 36.64
N ALA A 167 -16.92 23.22 37.28
CA ALA A 167 -16.45 21.99 36.68
C ALA A 167 -16.73 20.78 37.58
N ALA A 168 -17.01 19.64 36.96
CA ALA A 168 -17.32 18.37 37.63
C ALA A 168 -16.55 17.20 37.03
N GLY A 169 -16.48 16.09 37.79
CA GLY A 169 -15.76 14.88 37.39
C GLY A 169 -14.25 15.10 37.35
N CYS A 170 -13.72 15.79 38.36
CA CYS A 170 -12.32 16.17 38.42
C CYS A 170 -11.42 15.08 39.02
N THR A 171 -10.18 14.99 38.53
CA THR A 171 -9.15 14.07 39.04
C THR A 171 -7.82 14.80 39.20
N ALA A 172 -7.09 14.52 40.30
CA ALA A 172 -5.73 14.99 40.52
C ALA A 172 -4.71 14.03 39.91
N ARG A 173 -3.63 14.60 39.34
CA ARG A 173 -2.45 13.86 38.92
C ARG A 173 -1.20 14.70 39.16
N ASN A 174 -0.11 14.09 39.61
CA ASN A 174 1.19 14.77 39.66
C ASN A 174 1.86 14.71 38.28
N SER A 175 2.48 15.81 37.89
CA SER A 175 3.25 15.93 36.64
C SER A 175 4.66 16.44 36.93
N THR A 176 5.62 15.99 36.15
CA THR A 176 6.99 16.54 36.15
C THR A 176 7.13 17.78 35.27
N GLU A 177 6.11 18.09 34.44
CA GLU A 177 6.07 19.31 33.64
C GLU A 177 5.72 20.51 34.54
N THR A 178 6.54 21.55 34.51
CA THR A 178 6.30 22.80 35.25
C THR A 178 5.90 23.93 34.31
N LEU A 179 5.13 24.88 34.82
CA LEU A 179 4.76 26.11 34.10
C LEU A 179 5.89 27.13 34.17
N ASP A 180 6.55 27.24 35.32
CA ASP A 180 7.77 28.01 35.50
C ASP A 180 9.01 27.13 35.23
N PRO A 181 9.89 27.51 34.29
CA PRO A 181 11.18 26.83 34.07
C PRO A 181 12.07 26.75 35.32
N GLN A 182 11.86 27.60 36.32
CA GLN A 182 12.63 27.62 37.58
C GLN A 182 12.05 26.71 38.68
N ALA A 183 10.83 26.19 38.50
CA ALA A 183 10.20 25.32 39.48
C ALA A 183 10.89 23.94 39.56
N ARG A 184 11.17 23.46 40.78
CA ARG A 184 11.94 22.24 41.04
C ARG A 184 11.11 21.03 41.48
N PHE A 185 9.86 21.23 41.89
CA PHE A 185 9.05 20.23 42.59
C PHE A 185 7.92 19.64 41.74
N GLY A 186 7.90 19.91 40.43
CA GLY A 186 6.84 19.46 39.51
C GLY A 186 5.55 20.27 39.65
N SER A 187 4.45 19.77 39.10
CA SER A 187 3.13 20.42 39.16
C SER A 187 2.01 19.45 39.55
N SER A 188 0.97 20.00 40.19
CA SER A 188 -0.33 19.35 40.37
C SER A 188 -1.22 19.67 39.18
N LEU A 189 -1.61 18.63 38.44
CA LEU A 189 -2.57 18.71 37.35
C LEU A 189 -3.96 18.31 37.85
N TRP A 190 -4.91 19.23 37.75
CA TRP A 190 -6.33 18.99 38.04
C TRP A 190 -7.12 18.95 36.74
N THR A 191 -7.73 17.80 36.40
CA THR A 191 -8.46 17.61 35.13
C THR A 191 -9.92 17.27 35.37
N CYS A 192 -10.85 18.04 34.80
CA CYS A 192 -12.29 17.85 34.94
C CYS A 192 -12.94 17.52 33.59
N SER A 193 -13.92 16.60 33.60
CA SER A 193 -14.59 16.12 32.40
C SER A 193 -15.68 17.06 31.87
N SER A 194 -16.23 17.90 32.74
CA SER A 194 -17.26 18.88 32.39
C SER A 194 -16.93 20.25 32.95
N LEU A 195 -17.04 21.29 32.12
CA LEU A 195 -16.92 22.71 32.44
C LEU A 195 -18.17 23.44 31.94
N GLN A 196 -18.70 24.37 32.73
CA GLN A 196 -19.76 25.30 32.35
C GLN A 196 -19.49 26.68 32.94
N CYS A 197 -19.53 27.72 32.12
CA CYS A 197 -19.29 29.10 32.56
C CYS A 197 -20.54 29.98 32.40
N TYR A 198 -20.66 31.01 33.24
CA TYR A 198 -21.75 31.96 33.25
C TYR A 198 -21.24 33.40 33.36
N CYS A 199 -21.55 34.22 32.36
CA CYS A 199 -21.24 35.65 32.31
C CYS A 199 -22.28 36.45 33.12
N ILE A 200 -21.86 37.27 34.09
CA ILE A 200 -22.79 38.04 34.94
C ILE A 200 -23.26 39.28 34.17
N PRO A 201 -24.55 39.37 33.79
CA PRO A 201 -25.03 40.45 32.95
C PRO A 201 -24.90 41.82 33.63
N GLY A 202 -24.49 42.83 32.85
CA GLY A 202 -24.34 44.21 33.34
C GLY A 202 -23.00 44.49 34.02
N THR A 203 -22.03 43.59 33.90
CA THR A 203 -20.62 43.80 34.28
C THR A 203 -19.80 44.28 33.08
N THR A 204 -18.57 44.76 33.31
CA THR A 204 -17.71 45.32 32.27
C THR A 204 -17.41 44.31 31.17
N MET A 205 -17.22 43.02 31.49
CA MET A 205 -16.98 41.99 30.47
C MET A 205 -18.26 41.44 29.83
N CYS A 206 -19.42 41.59 30.49
CA CYS A 206 -20.69 41.00 30.07
C CYS A 206 -21.77 42.08 29.89
N GLY A 207 -21.59 42.92 28.86
CA GLY A 207 -22.62 43.85 28.37
C GLY A 207 -22.47 45.33 28.74
N LYS A 208 -21.54 45.75 29.62
CA LYS A 208 -21.26 47.19 29.89
C LYS A 208 -19.95 47.72 29.31
N GLY A 209 -18.99 46.87 28.93
CA GLY A 209 -17.69 47.28 28.38
C GLY A 209 -17.68 47.45 26.86
N GLN A 210 -16.49 47.74 26.32
CA GLN A 210 -16.28 47.94 24.87
C GLN A 210 -16.49 46.68 24.03
N LEU A 211 -16.30 45.50 24.62
CA LEU A 211 -16.52 44.20 24.00
C LEU A 211 -17.37 43.34 24.94
N ASP A 212 -18.46 42.78 24.43
CA ASP A 212 -19.33 41.86 25.19
C ASP A 212 -18.87 40.42 24.98
N LEU A 213 -18.35 39.80 26.05
CA LEU A 213 -17.86 38.42 26.05
C LEU A 213 -18.95 37.40 26.40
N SER A 214 -20.18 37.84 26.66
CA SER A 214 -21.33 36.96 26.94
C SER A 214 -21.49 35.79 25.95
N PRO A 215 -21.41 35.97 24.61
CA PRO A 215 -21.56 34.85 23.68
C PRO A 215 -20.40 33.85 23.72
N VAL A 216 -19.20 34.29 24.13
CA VAL A 216 -18.02 33.42 24.22
C VAL A 216 -18.00 32.67 25.56
N ILE A 217 -18.16 33.40 26.66
CA ILE A 217 -18.07 32.85 28.03
C ILE A 217 -19.19 31.83 28.27
N ASN A 218 -20.43 32.13 27.88
CA ASN A 218 -21.55 31.21 28.09
C ASN A 218 -21.47 29.95 27.21
N GLN A 219 -20.61 29.93 26.19
CA GLN A 219 -20.37 28.76 25.33
C GLN A 219 -19.17 27.93 25.77
N LEU A 220 -18.41 28.36 26.78
CA LEU A 220 -17.30 27.59 27.32
C LEU A 220 -17.83 26.30 27.97
N ASN A 221 -17.72 25.21 27.22
CA ASN A 221 -18.02 23.85 27.64
C ASN A 221 -16.85 22.89 27.34
N GLY A 222 -16.94 21.65 27.82
CA GLY A 222 -15.95 20.61 27.55
C GLY A 222 -15.05 20.32 28.75
N THR A 223 -13.79 19.97 28.48
CA THR A 223 -12.82 19.57 29.51
C THR A 223 -12.03 20.75 30.06
N LEU A 224 -11.83 20.78 31.38
CA LEU A 224 -10.98 21.75 32.06
C LEU A 224 -9.70 21.06 32.53
N THR A 225 -8.55 21.68 32.28
CA THR A 225 -7.26 21.25 32.82
C THR A 225 -6.60 22.42 33.53
N MET A 226 -6.08 22.17 34.73
CA MET A 226 -5.45 23.20 35.54
C MET A 226 -4.16 22.70 36.18
N PRO A 227 -3.02 22.81 35.47
CA PRO A 227 -1.70 22.63 36.08
C PRO A 227 -1.37 23.80 37.02
N CYS A 228 -0.74 23.48 38.15
CA CYS A 228 -0.21 24.41 39.14
C CYS A 228 1.10 23.88 39.71
N ASP A 229 2.17 24.67 39.69
CA ASP A 229 3.48 24.25 40.19
C ASP A 229 3.49 24.06 41.72
N TYR A 230 4.21 23.05 42.20
CA TYR A 230 4.36 22.83 43.64
C TYR A 230 5.25 23.89 44.28
N LEU A 231 4.87 24.32 45.49
CA LEU A 231 5.60 25.32 46.25
C LEU A 231 6.74 24.68 47.06
N ASP A 232 7.87 25.38 47.14
CA ASP A 232 8.99 24.98 47.98
C ASP A 232 8.61 25.11 49.47
N PRO A 233 8.50 24.01 50.23
CA PRO A 233 8.14 24.08 51.65
C PRO A 233 9.18 24.81 52.51
N ALA A 234 10.43 24.97 52.04
CA ALA A 234 11.48 25.71 52.74
C ALA A 234 11.38 27.22 52.56
N ASN A 235 10.63 27.71 51.56
CA ASN A 235 10.45 29.13 51.30
C ASN A 235 8.98 29.56 51.57
N PRO A 236 8.69 30.16 52.74
CA PRO A 236 7.33 30.54 53.13
C PRO A 236 6.73 31.69 52.30
N THR A 237 7.53 32.34 51.44
CA THR A 237 7.11 33.42 50.54
C THR A 237 7.01 32.99 49.07
N ALA A 238 7.23 31.71 48.77
CA ALA A 238 7.10 31.18 47.41
C ALA A 238 5.66 31.35 46.91
N VAL A 239 5.53 31.73 45.65
CA VAL A 239 4.25 31.88 44.93
C VAL A 239 4.27 30.94 43.73
N SER A 240 3.13 30.37 43.38
CA SER A 240 3.02 29.38 42.30
C SER A 240 2.51 30.01 41.02
N HIS A 241 2.92 29.41 39.90
CA HIS A 241 2.31 29.62 38.60
C HIS A 241 1.26 28.53 38.34
N CYS A 242 0.10 28.93 37.85
CA CYS A 242 -0.97 28.04 37.43
C CYS A 242 -1.43 28.43 36.01
N ALA A 243 -2.16 27.54 35.34
CA ALA A 243 -2.80 27.89 34.08
C ALA A 243 -4.21 27.30 34.01
N PHE A 244 -5.19 28.11 33.66
CA PHE A 244 -6.57 27.64 33.43
C PHE A 244 -6.76 27.35 31.94
N ARG A 245 -6.86 26.05 31.58
CA ARG A 245 -6.87 25.58 30.19
C ARG A 245 -8.16 24.83 29.88
N GLY A 246 -8.80 25.16 28.77
CA GLY A 246 -9.95 24.42 28.25
C GLY A 246 -9.90 24.38 26.72
N GLU A 247 -10.58 23.42 26.09
CA GLU A 247 -10.50 23.22 24.63
C GLU A 247 -10.82 24.50 23.84
N LEU A 248 -11.96 25.14 24.15
CA LEU A 248 -12.35 26.42 23.55
C LEU A 248 -11.46 27.59 23.98
N LEU A 249 -11.02 27.60 25.24
CA LEU A 249 -10.16 28.66 25.76
C LEU A 249 -8.77 28.63 25.12
N ASN A 250 -8.25 27.44 24.84
CA ASN A 250 -6.97 27.22 24.17
C ASN A 250 -7.04 27.61 22.70
N ASN A 251 -8.22 27.46 22.08
CA ASN A 251 -8.46 27.95 20.72
C ASN A 251 -8.45 29.49 20.64
N PHE A 252 -8.85 30.18 21.71
CA PHE A 252 -8.92 31.64 21.76
C PHE A 252 -7.63 32.31 22.29
N LEU A 253 -7.02 31.74 23.34
CA LEU A 253 -5.87 32.32 24.07
C LEU A 253 -4.54 31.56 23.84
N GLY A 254 -4.56 30.47 23.06
CA GLY A 254 -3.40 29.61 22.82
C GLY A 254 -3.23 28.48 23.84
N SER A 255 -2.24 27.62 23.63
CA SER A 255 -2.02 26.39 24.44
C SER A 255 -1.66 26.66 25.91
N GLN A 256 -1.30 27.89 26.26
CA GLN A 256 -1.06 28.29 27.65
C GLN A 256 -2.36 28.59 28.41
N GLY A 257 -3.50 28.67 27.73
CA GLY A 257 -4.79 29.01 28.35
C GLY A 257 -4.78 30.42 28.96
N LEU A 258 -5.42 30.57 30.12
CA LEU A 258 -5.33 31.77 30.93
C LEU A 258 -4.20 31.59 31.96
N PRO A 259 -3.04 32.26 31.78
CA PRO A 259 -1.94 32.18 32.74
C PRO A 259 -2.31 32.88 34.05
N LEU A 260 -1.98 32.22 35.16
CA LEU A 260 -2.24 32.67 36.52
C LEU A 260 -0.91 32.79 37.27
N ASP A 261 -0.61 33.99 37.72
CA ASP A 261 0.62 34.32 38.42
C ASP A 261 0.35 34.65 39.89
N GLN A 262 1.38 34.52 40.72
CA GLN A 262 1.31 34.83 42.15
C GLN A 262 0.18 34.09 42.89
N CYS A 263 -0.04 32.82 42.55
CA CYS A 263 -1.10 32.02 43.16
C CYS A 263 -0.80 31.68 44.62
N GLN A 264 -1.75 32.01 45.50
CA GLN A 264 -1.78 31.61 46.90
C GLN A 264 -2.76 30.45 47.09
N PHE A 265 -2.35 29.43 47.84
CA PHE A 265 -3.20 28.29 48.20
C PHE A 265 -3.38 28.21 49.72
N GLY A 266 -4.57 27.80 50.14
CA GLY A 266 -4.87 27.60 51.54
C GLY A 266 -6.05 26.66 51.74
N SER A 267 -5.86 25.64 52.57
CA SER A 267 -6.91 24.73 53.03
C SER A 267 -6.69 24.38 54.50
N CYS A 268 -7.77 24.33 55.28
CA CYS A 268 -7.71 23.92 56.68
C CYS A 268 -7.99 22.42 56.79
N ILE A 269 -6.94 21.62 57.04
CA ILE A 269 -7.00 20.15 57.07
C ILE A 269 -6.41 19.65 58.39
N THR A 270 -6.88 18.51 58.88
CA THR A 270 -6.28 17.91 60.09
C THR A 270 -4.92 17.30 59.78
N GLN A 271 -3.99 17.33 60.75
CA GLN A 271 -2.66 16.76 60.55
C GLN A 271 -2.72 15.26 60.20
N ALA A 272 -3.62 14.50 60.82
CA ALA A 272 -3.81 13.08 60.50
C ALA A 272 -4.23 12.83 59.03
N GLU A 273 -5.13 13.64 58.47
CA GLU A 273 -5.53 13.55 57.06
C GLU A 273 -4.41 13.95 56.11
N LEU A 274 -3.64 14.97 56.48
CA LEU A 274 -2.49 15.41 55.71
C LEU A 274 -1.39 14.34 55.69
N ASP A 275 -1.09 13.72 56.83
CA ASP A 275 -0.13 12.63 56.94
C ASP A 275 -0.58 11.41 56.12
N THR A 276 -1.87 11.09 56.15
CA THR A 276 -2.46 10.01 55.34
C THR A 276 -2.34 10.32 53.84
N PHE A 277 -2.66 11.54 53.42
CA PHE A 277 -2.55 11.99 52.03
C PHE A 277 -1.12 11.85 51.48
N TRP A 278 -0.11 12.18 52.29
CA TRP A 278 1.29 12.00 51.89
C TRP A 278 1.74 10.53 51.95
N ALA A 279 1.24 9.74 52.89
CA ALA A 279 1.59 8.32 53.02
C ALA A 279 1.02 7.44 51.90
N THR A 280 -0.18 7.73 51.39
CA THR A 280 -0.84 6.94 50.34
C THR A 280 -0.44 7.34 48.92
N GLY A 281 0.40 8.36 48.76
CA GLY A 281 0.75 8.92 47.45
C GLY A 281 -0.39 9.75 46.88
N SER A 282 -0.32 11.07 47.09
CA SER A 282 -1.01 12.13 46.33
C SER A 282 -2.28 11.74 45.57
N GLY A 283 -3.40 11.51 46.27
CA GLY A 283 -4.76 11.53 45.69
C GLY A 283 -4.96 10.79 44.36
N GLU A 284 -4.22 9.71 44.07
CA GLU A 284 -4.46 8.89 42.89
C GLU A 284 -5.82 8.21 43.08
N SER A 285 -6.84 8.67 42.35
CA SER A 285 -7.99 7.81 42.10
C SER A 285 -7.46 6.59 41.37
N SER A 286 -7.64 5.42 41.99
CA SER A 286 -7.27 4.11 41.45
C SER A 286 -8.00 3.87 40.13
N SER A 287 -7.43 4.36 39.04
CA SER A 287 -7.70 3.91 37.69
C SER A 287 -6.43 3.21 37.21
N ASN A 288 -6.59 1.93 36.90
CA ASN A 288 -5.55 0.97 36.57
C ASN A 288 -4.32 1.59 35.91
N GLY A 289 -3.15 1.28 36.49
CA GLY A 289 -1.84 1.72 36.03
C GLY A 289 -1.66 1.56 34.52
N SER A 290 -1.81 2.67 33.82
CA SER A 290 -1.19 2.86 32.51
C SER A 290 0.24 3.27 32.78
N ARG A 291 1.12 2.25 32.83
CA ARG A 291 2.55 2.42 32.53
C ARG A 291 2.65 3.37 31.34
N SER A 292 3.67 4.23 31.32
CA SER A 292 4.08 5.03 30.16
C SER A 292 4.33 4.11 28.95
N GLY A 293 3.23 3.72 28.32
CA GLY A 293 3.20 2.96 27.10
C GLY A 293 3.49 3.93 25.99
N LEU A 294 4.33 3.49 25.06
CA LEU A 294 4.35 4.02 23.70
C LEU A 294 2.90 4.34 23.31
N SER A 295 2.68 5.53 22.77
CA SER A 295 1.38 5.99 22.29
C SER A 295 0.60 4.83 21.66
N ASN A 296 -0.70 4.64 21.98
CA ASN A 296 -1.56 3.57 21.43
C ASN A 296 -1.43 3.44 19.90
N ALA A 297 -1.07 4.56 19.31
CA ALA A 297 -0.71 4.87 17.95
C ALA A 297 0.56 4.13 17.43
N VAL A 298 1.64 4.10 18.21
CA VAL A 298 2.87 3.31 17.95
C VAL A 298 2.60 1.81 18.15
N ILE A 299 1.78 1.45 19.14
CA ILE A 299 1.40 0.06 19.40
C ILE A 299 0.58 -0.50 18.23
N ALA A 300 -0.43 0.23 17.74
CA ALA A 300 -1.25 -0.19 16.59
C ALA A 300 -0.43 -0.30 15.30
N GLY A 301 0.46 0.66 15.04
CA GLY A 301 1.37 0.63 13.88
C GLY A 301 2.36 -0.55 13.93
N LEU A 302 2.97 -0.81 15.08
CA LEU A 302 3.87 -1.96 15.29
C LEU A 302 3.11 -3.30 15.24
N VAL A 303 1.86 -3.35 15.68
CA VAL A 303 1.03 -4.55 15.57
C VAL A 303 0.68 -4.84 14.12
N ILE A 304 0.27 -3.85 13.32
CA ILE A 304 -0.04 -4.07 11.89
C ILE A 304 1.22 -4.45 11.12
N LEU A 305 2.34 -3.74 11.34
CA LEU A 305 3.62 -4.08 10.74
C LEU A 305 4.09 -5.46 11.19
N GLY A 306 3.95 -5.78 12.48
CA GLY A 306 4.29 -7.08 13.05
C GLY A 306 3.46 -8.21 12.47
N VAL A 307 2.14 -8.01 12.29
CA VAL A 307 1.23 -8.97 11.65
C VAL A 307 1.57 -9.14 10.17
N ALA A 308 1.86 -8.06 9.44
CA ALA A 308 2.26 -8.13 8.04
C ALA A 308 3.60 -8.86 7.86
N VAL A 309 4.60 -8.55 8.70
CA VAL A 309 5.90 -9.23 8.71
C VAL A 309 5.74 -10.70 9.10
N ALA A 310 4.91 -11.00 10.10
CA ALA A 310 4.61 -12.38 10.51
C ALA A 310 3.89 -13.16 9.40
N ALA A 311 2.95 -12.55 8.68
CA ALA A 311 2.26 -13.16 7.55
C ALA A 311 3.22 -13.43 6.38
N ILE A 312 4.11 -12.48 6.05
CA ILE A 312 5.15 -12.67 5.05
C ILE A 312 6.11 -13.78 5.47
N ALA A 313 6.57 -13.78 6.73
CA ALA A 313 7.43 -14.82 7.27
C ALA A 313 6.75 -16.20 7.23
N ALA A 314 5.46 -16.29 7.57
CA ALA A 314 4.68 -17.52 7.47
C ALA A 314 4.59 -18.02 6.02
N LEU A 315 4.29 -17.15 5.06
CA LEU A 315 4.25 -17.50 3.63
C LEU A 315 5.63 -17.97 3.12
N LEU A 316 6.71 -17.32 3.55
CA LEU A 316 8.08 -17.75 3.22
C LEU A 316 8.41 -19.12 3.83
N LEU A 317 8.05 -19.35 5.10
CA LEU A 317 8.25 -20.63 5.78
C LEU A 317 7.44 -21.75 5.12
N ILE A 318 6.18 -21.50 4.76
CA ILE A 318 5.33 -22.44 4.02
C ILE A 318 5.97 -22.75 2.66
N GLY A 319 6.42 -21.74 1.92
CA GLY A 319 7.06 -21.93 0.62
C GLY A 319 8.37 -22.71 0.71
N LEU A 320 9.20 -22.46 1.73
CA LEU A 320 10.42 -23.23 2.00
C LEU A 320 10.11 -24.67 2.43
N TRP A 321 9.04 -24.86 3.21
CA TRP A 321 8.58 -26.19 3.60
C TRP A 321 8.11 -27.00 2.40
N GLN A 322 7.30 -26.40 1.51
CA GLN A 322 6.88 -27.00 0.25
C GLN A 322 8.07 -27.36 -0.63
N GLN A 323 9.05 -26.46 -0.77
CA GLN A 323 10.27 -26.72 -1.53
C GLN A 323 11.09 -27.87 -0.95
N ARG A 324 11.22 -27.95 0.39
CA ARG A 324 11.91 -29.07 1.07
C ARG A 324 11.16 -30.38 0.89
N LYS A 325 9.83 -30.37 0.93
CA LYS A 325 9.00 -31.56 0.67
C LYS A 325 9.18 -32.03 -0.78
N ALA A 326 9.15 -31.12 -1.75
CA ALA A 326 9.34 -31.45 -3.17
C ALA A 326 10.73 -32.05 -3.45
N ARG A 327 11.79 -31.55 -2.80
CA ARG A 327 13.15 -32.10 -2.91
C ARG A 327 13.30 -33.54 -2.40
N ARG A 328 12.40 -33.99 -1.52
CA ARG A 328 12.44 -35.35 -0.92
C ARG A 328 11.63 -36.37 -1.72
N LEU A 329 10.90 -35.96 -2.75
CA LEU A 329 10.14 -36.89 -3.59
C LEU A 329 11.10 -37.78 -4.39
N PRO A 330 10.81 -39.09 -4.51
CA PRO A 330 11.64 -40.00 -5.27
C PRO A 330 11.79 -39.53 -6.72
N LYS A 331 12.96 -39.78 -7.32
CA LYS A 331 13.20 -39.49 -8.74
C LYS A 331 12.28 -40.38 -9.58
N GLY A 332 11.53 -39.79 -10.49
CA GLY A 332 10.73 -40.54 -11.46
C GLY A 332 11.62 -41.35 -12.40
N ALA A 333 11.05 -42.41 -12.99
CA ALA A 333 11.73 -43.19 -14.01
C ALA A 333 12.08 -42.33 -15.25
N ILE A 334 13.07 -42.78 -16.03
CA ILE A 334 13.41 -42.15 -17.32
C ILE A 334 12.18 -42.24 -18.21
N ALA A 335 11.69 -41.10 -18.69
CA ALA A 335 10.46 -41.06 -19.47
C ALA A 335 10.73 -41.49 -20.93
N GLU A 336 9.95 -42.47 -21.40
CA GLU A 336 9.99 -42.97 -22.78
C GLU A 336 9.47 -41.92 -23.78
N PRO A 337 9.82 -41.99 -25.08
CA PRO A 337 9.30 -41.05 -26.08
C PRO A 337 7.77 -41.06 -26.13
N LEU A 338 7.18 -39.91 -26.47
CA LEU A 338 5.75 -39.76 -26.64
C LEU A 338 5.40 -39.65 -28.13
N GLY A 339 4.58 -40.56 -28.64
CA GLY A 339 3.97 -40.43 -29.96
C GLY A 339 2.60 -39.76 -29.87
N LEU A 340 2.08 -39.31 -31.01
CA LEU A 340 0.77 -38.66 -31.10
C LEU A 340 -0.06 -39.23 -32.25
N GLN A 341 -1.36 -39.36 -32.07
CA GLN A 341 -2.30 -39.69 -33.13
C GLN A 341 -3.52 -38.78 -33.05
N TRP A 342 -3.95 -38.23 -34.18
CA TRP A 342 -5.13 -37.37 -34.22
C TRP A 342 -6.06 -37.73 -35.36
N TYR A 343 -7.35 -37.49 -35.13
CA TYR A 343 -8.43 -37.81 -36.04
C TYR A 343 -9.36 -36.62 -36.23
N ASN A 344 -9.68 -36.34 -37.49
CA ASN A 344 -10.67 -35.34 -37.91
C ASN A 344 -10.48 -33.96 -37.27
N LEU A 345 -9.22 -33.54 -37.10
CA LEU A 345 -8.85 -32.30 -36.45
C LEU A 345 -9.23 -31.10 -37.32
N THR A 346 -10.09 -30.24 -36.80
CA THR A 346 -10.57 -29.03 -37.47
C THR A 346 -10.37 -27.83 -36.55
N TYR A 347 -9.83 -26.75 -37.11
CA TYR A 347 -9.58 -25.50 -36.39
C TYR A 347 -10.21 -24.34 -37.17
N ALA A 348 -11.15 -23.65 -36.53
CA ALA A 348 -11.85 -22.51 -37.12
C ALA A 348 -11.75 -21.28 -36.23
N VAL A 349 -11.38 -20.14 -36.82
CA VAL A 349 -11.31 -18.85 -36.15
C VAL A 349 -12.59 -18.06 -36.47
N PRO A 350 -13.35 -17.61 -35.46
CA PRO A 350 -14.52 -16.79 -35.71
C PRO A 350 -14.11 -15.46 -36.34
N ASP A 351 -14.78 -15.06 -37.43
CA ASP A 351 -14.50 -13.79 -38.08
C ASP A 351 -15.01 -12.64 -37.19
N THR A 352 -14.10 -11.96 -36.48
CA THR A 352 -14.42 -10.82 -35.61
C THR A 352 -14.61 -9.51 -36.39
N SER A 353 -15.00 -9.57 -37.67
CA SER A 353 -15.39 -8.39 -38.45
C SER A 353 -16.74 -7.78 -38.00
N VAL A 354 -17.46 -8.41 -37.07
CA VAL A 354 -18.72 -7.90 -36.49
C VAL A 354 -18.49 -7.37 -35.07
N GLY A 355 -17.87 -6.19 -34.96
CA GLY A 355 -17.71 -5.48 -33.68
C GLY A 355 -17.38 -4.00 -33.87
N LEU A 356 -18.37 -3.14 -33.63
CA LEU A 356 -18.32 -1.66 -33.65
C LEU A 356 -18.19 -0.98 -35.02
N ARG A 357 -19.18 -1.18 -35.90
CA ARG A 357 -19.59 -0.13 -36.86
C ARG A 357 -20.23 1.02 -36.07
N ARG A 358 -19.39 1.85 -35.46
CA ARG A 358 -19.78 3.18 -34.97
C ARG A 358 -20.31 3.93 -36.19
N ARG A 359 -21.60 4.28 -36.16
CA ARG A 359 -22.30 5.10 -37.16
C ARG A 359 -21.53 6.43 -37.30
N LYS A 360 -20.55 6.49 -38.20
CA LYS A 360 -19.99 7.77 -38.66
C LYS A 360 -20.95 8.27 -39.73
N PRO A 361 -21.56 9.46 -39.58
CA PRO A 361 -22.17 10.12 -40.72
C PRO A 361 -21.04 10.46 -41.70
N THR A 362 -21.24 10.07 -42.95
CA THR A 362 -20.47 10.51 -44.10
C THR A 362 -20.39 12.04 -44.13
N PRO A 363 -19.20 12.64 -44.25
CA PRO A 363 -19.04 13.83 -45.06
C PRO A 363 -18.65 13.41 -46.48
N SER A 364 -19.11 14.24 -47.40
CA SER A 364 -18.96 14.19 -48.85
C SER A 364 -17.54 13.89 -49.34
N ALA A 365 -17.50 13.15 -50.44
CA ALA A 365 -16.34 12.99 -51.28
C ALA A 365 -15.87 14.33 -51.86
N GLU A 366 -14.58 14.62 -51.74
CA GLU A 366 -13.80 15.28 -52.79
C GLU A 366 -12.30 15.23 -52.47
N GLN A 367 -11.51 14.88 -53.49
CA GLN A 367 -10.08 15.17 -53.69
C GLN A 367 -9.05 14.41 -52.83
N LEU A 368 -8.50 13.32 -53.39
CA LEU A 368 -7.18 13.29 -54.02
C LEU A 368 -6.76 11.82 -54.26
N ALA A 369 -6.61 11.48 -55.53
CA ALA A 369 -5.96 10.28 -55.99
C ALA A 369 -4.46 10.55 -56.12
N GLU A 370 -3.61 9.62 -55.66
CA GLU A 370 -2.35 9.31 -56.35
C GLU A 370 -1.75 7.96 -55.90
N THR A 371 -1.86 6.99 -56.83
CA THR A 371 -0.81 6.06 -57.31
C THR A 371 -0.10 5.09 -56.36
N VAL A 372 -0.50 3.80 -56.38
CA VAL A 372 0.36 2.58 -56.51
C VAL A 372 -0.51 1.44 -57.12
N PRO A 373 -0.02 0.63 -58.09
CA PRO A 373 -0.85 -0.31 -58.85
C PRO A 373 -1.19 -1.59 -58.06
N SER A 374 -2.49 -1.88 -57.92
CA SER A 374 -3.00 -3.15 -57.39
C SER A 374 -3.28 -4.13 -58.54
N THR A 375 -2.56 -5.25 -58.55
CA THR A 375 -2.95 -6.48 -59.27
C THR A 375 -4.30 -7.00 -58.76
N PRO A 376 -5.20 -7.52 -59.61
CA PRO A 376 -6.53 -7.91 -59.18
C PRO A 376 -6.49 -9.27 -58.47
N PHE A 377 -6.49 -9.26 -57.14
CA PHE A 377 -7.01 -10.42 -56.39
C PHE A 377 -8.53 -10.29 -56.39
N HIS A 378 -9.19 -11.21 -57.10
CA HIS A 378 -10.64 -11.41 -56.97
C HIS A 378 -10.95 -11.77 -55.52
N ALA A 379 -11.33 -10.77 -54.72
CA ALA A 379 -12.03 -10.98 -53.47
C ALA A 379 -13.44 -11.47 -53.82
N SER A 380 -13.59 -12.79 -53.92
CA SER A 380 -14.90 -13.41 -53.85
C SER A 380 -15.56 -12.98 -52.56
N SER A 381 -16.72 -12.33 -52.69
CA SER A 381 -17.66 -12.05 -51.61
C SER A 381 -18.00 -13.35 -50.87
N ALA A 382 -17.32 -13.60 -49.74
CA ALA A 382 -17.64 -14.72 -48.87
C ALA A 382 -18.61 -14.23 -47.78
N SER A 383 -19.78 -14.84 -47.76
CA SER A 383 -20.72 -14.90 -46.64
C SER A 383 -20.01 -15.01 -45.30
N GLY A 384 -20.49 -14.29 -44.27
CA GLY A 384 -19.93 -14.32 -42.92
C GLY A 384 -19.94 -15.73 -42.31
N GLY A 385 -18.85 -16.46 -42.48
CA GLY A 385 -18.60 -17.78 -41.93
C GLY A 385 -17.20 -17.84 -41.32
N ASP A 386 -17.05 -18.65 -40.27
CA ASP A 386 -15.78 -18.83 -39.55
C ASP A 386 -14.63 -19.22 -40.52
N LEU A 387 -13.47 -18.57 -40.39
CA LEU A 387 -12.28 -18.89 -41.17
C LEU A 387 -11.73 -20.24 -40.70
N THR A 388 -11.97 -21.29 -41.48
CA THR A 388 -11.46 -22.63 -41.19
C THR A 388 -10.02 -22.78 -41.66
N VAL A 389 -9.09 -22.90 -40.71
CA VAL A 389 -7.64 -22.98 -40.91
C VAL A 389 -7.16 -24.43 -41.03
N LEU A 390 -7.68 -25.35 -40.22
CA LEU A 390 -7.45 -26.80 -40.38
C LEU A 390 -8.76 -27.50 -40.74
N ARG A 391 -8.70 -28.41 -41.71
CA ARG A 391 -9.87 -29.07 -42.30
C ARG A 391 -9.73 -30.58 -42.21
N ASN A 392 -10.42 -31.20 -41.25
CA ASN A 392 -10.50 -32.65 -41.09
C ASN A 392 -9.14 -33.37 -41.17
N SER A 393 -8.10 -32.78 -40.59
CA SER A 393 -6.74 -33.32 -40.64
C SER A 393 -6.65 -34.57 -39.75
N SER A 394 -6.03 -35.63 -40.27
CA SER A 394 -5.71 -36.84 -39.50
C SER A 394 -4.26 -37.23 -39.73
N GLY A 395 -3.61 -37.78 -38.72
CA GLY A 395 -2.19 -38.13 -38.79
C GLY A 395 -1.71 -38.88 -37.56
N ARG A 396 -0.48 -39.39 -37.64
CA ARG A 396 0.16 -40.19 -36.59
C ARG A 396 1.65 -39.89 -36.56
N ILE A 397 2.24 -39.81 -35.38
CA ILE A 397 3.67 -39.60 -35.16
C ILE A 397 4.13 -40.71 -34.23
N GLU A 398 5.06 -41.54 -34.70
CA GLU A 398 5.60 -42.63 -33.90
C GLU A 398 6.56 -42.11 -32.81
N PRO A 399 6.60 -42.76 -31.63
CA PRO A 399 7.55 -42.41 -30.58
C PRO A 399 9.01 -42.54 -31.06
N GLY A 400 9.84 -41.53 -30.77
CA GLY A 400 11.28 -41.56 -31.08
C GLY A 400 11.65 -41.26 -32.54
N CYS A 401 10.69 -40.90 -33.38
CA CYS A 401 10.94 -40.48 -34.75
C CYS A 401 11.11 -38.96 -34.89
N MET A 402 11.84 -38.54 -35.94
CA MET A 402 11.98 -37.17 -36.37
C MET A 402 11.08 -36.89 -37.58
N VAL A 403 10.07 -36.02 -37.41
CA VAL A 403 9.02 -35.73 -38.40
C VAL A 403 9.14 -34.31 -38.93
N ALA A 404 9.15 -34.15 -40.26
CA ALA A 404 9.05 -32.85 -40.93
C ALA A 404 7.62 -32.53 -41.37
N VAL A 405 7.10 -31.37 -41.00
CA VAL A 405 5.85 -30.81 -41.51
C VAL A 405 6.16 -29.78 -42.60
N LEU A 406 5.81 -30.12 -43.84
CA LEU A 406 6.03 -29.33 -45.05
C LEU A 406 4.70 -28.79 -45.59
N GLY A 407 4.76 -27.68 -46.32
CA GLY A 407 3.61 -27.09 -46.99
C GLY A 407 3.84 -25.62 -47.31
N PRO A 408 3.09 -25.03 -48.26
CA PRO A 408 3.20 -23.62 -48.60
C PRO A 408 2.83 -22.71 -47.41
N SER A 409 3.16 -21.43 -47.53
CA SER A 409 2.71 -20.40 -46.58
C SER A 409 1.18 -20.38 -46.52
N GLY A 410 0.60 -20.37 -45.32
CA GLY A 410 -0.84 -20.45 -45.12
C GLY A 410 -1.46 -21.86 -45.15
N ALA A 411 -0.66 -22.92 -45.30
CA ALA A 411 -1.17 -24.31 -45.29
C ALA A 411 -1.70 -24.81 -43.92
N GLY A 412 -1.49 -24.06 -42.84
CA GLY A 412 -1.92 -24.43 -41.49
C GLY A 412 -0.85 -25.13 -40.63
N LYS A 413 0.42 -25.19 -41.07
CA LYS A 413 1.54 -25.87 -40.37
C LYS A 413 1.70 -25.43 -38.91
N THR A 414 1.95 -24.14 -38.68
CA THR A 414 2.09 -23.56 -37.34
C THR A 414 0.86 -23.85 -36.48
N SER A 415 -0.35 -23.67 -37.04
CA SER A 415 -1.60 -23.92 -36.32
C SER A 415 -1.76 -25.39 -35.90
N LEU A 416 -1.43 -26.35 -36.78
CA LEU A 416 -1.46 -27.78 -36.44
C LEU A 416 -0.50 -28.07 -35.28
N VAL A 417 0.75 -27.62 -35.43
CA VAL A 417 1.84 -27.97 -34.52
C VAL A 417 1.66 -27.31 -33.14
N GLU A 418 1.09 -26.11 -33.07
CA GLU A 418 0.68 -25.48 -31.82
C GLU A 418 -0.47 -26.22 -31.12
N ILE A 419 -1.47 -26.70 -31.87
CA ILE A 419 -2.58 -27.48 -31.32
C ILE A 419 -2.10 -28.84 -30.78
N LEU A 420 -1.22 -29.52 -31.52
CA LEU A 420 -0.60 -30.78 -31.08
C LEU A 420 0.21 -30.59 -29.80
N ALA A 421 0.91 -29.46 -29.67
CA ALA A 421 1.65 -29.10 -28.47
C ALA A 421 0.76 -28.64 -27.29
N GLY A 422 -0.56 -28.65 -27.44
CA GLY A 422 -1.50 -28.24 -26.39
C GLY A 422 -1.50 -26.74 -26.11
N ARG A 423 -1.16 -25.90 -27.10
CA ARG A 423 -1.20 -24.44 -26.95
C ARG A 423 -2.62 -23.91 -27.05
N HIS A 424 -2.94 -22.96 -26.17
CA HIS A 424 -4.23 -22.29 -26.18
C HIS A 424 -4.42 -21.43 -27.44
N LYS A 425 -5.54 -21.64 -28.15
CA LYS A 425 -5.94 -20.91 -29.36
C LYS A 425 -7.25 -20.15 -29.16
N ILE A 426 -7.42 -19.01 -29.83
CA ILE A 426 -8.65 -18.20 -29.75
C ILE A 426 -9.83 -18.87 -30.46
N GLY A 427 -9.57 -19.64 -31.53
CA GLY A 427 -10.60 -20.32 -32.31
C GLY A 427 -11.15 -21.61 -31.68
N ARG A 428 -12.11 -22.23 -32.37
CA ARG A 428 -12.67 -23.53 -31.98
C ARG A 428 -11.85 -24.67 -32.58
N VAL A 429 -11.42 -25.59 -31.73
CA VAL A 429 -10.76 -26.85 -32.13
C VAL A 429 -11.74 -28.00 -31.92
N SER A 430 -11.97 -28.81 -32.96
CA SER A 430 -12.73 -30.06 -32.89
C SER A 430 -11.92 -31.23 -33.44
N GLY A 431 -12.26 -32.46 -33.05
CA GLY A 431 -11.49 -33.67 -33.34
C GLY A 431 -10.91 -34.31 -32.07
N ALA A 432 -10.20 -35.43 -32.23
CA ALA A 432 -9.60 -36.17 -31.13
C ALA A 432 -8.07 -36.25 -31.28
N ILE A 433 -7.36 -36.12 -30.17
CA ILE A 433 -5.89 -36.28 -30.07
C ILE A 433 -5.60 -37.29 -28.98
N HIS A 434 -4.84 -38.33 -29.33
CA HIS A 434 -4.45 -39.44 -28.47
C HIS A 434 -2.92 -39.50 -28.34
N ALA A 435 -2.45 -39.75 -27.12
CA ALA A 435 -1.05 -40.08 -26.87
C ALA A 435 -0.78 -41.54 -27.24
N LEU A 436 0.35 -41.79 -27.90
CA LEU A 436 0.87 -43.13 -28.14
C LEU A 436 2.02 -43.35 -27.15
N GLU A 437 1.81 -44.24 -26.18
CA GLU A 437 2.83 -44.67 -25.22
C GLU A 437 3.20 -46.13 -25.50
N PRO A 438 4.48 -46.53 -25.37
CA PRO A 438 4.87 -47.93 -25.45
C PRO A 438 4.19 -48.74 -24.34
N VAL A 439 3.66 -49.91 -24.69
CA VAL A 439 2.93 -50.78 -23.76
C VAL A 439 3.93 -51.48 -22.84
N ALA A 440 4.35 -50.83 -21.74
CA ALA A 440 4.92 -51.49 -20.56
C ALA A 440 5.15 -50.53 -19.38
N ALA A 441 4.19 -50.45 -18.46
CA ALA A 441 4.40 -50.49 -17.01
C ALA A 441 3.07 -50.18 -16.31
N GLU A 442 2.73 -51.01 -15.33
CA GLU A 442 1.54 -50.88 -14.49
C GLU A 442 1.31 -49.43 -14.05
N ALA A 443 0.07 -48.96 -14.26
CA ALA A 443 -0.39 -47.66 -13.85
C ALA A 443 -0.36 -47.53 -12.32
N PHE A 444 0.81 -47.20 -11.77
CA PHE A 444 0.87 -46.51 -10.50
C PHE A 444 0.18 -45.16 -10.71
N GLU A 445 -0.72 -44.76 -9.80
CA GLU A 445 -1.44 -43.48 -9.79
C GLU A 445 -0.48 -42.28 -9.63
N ALA A 446 0.42 -42.10 -10.58
CA ALA A 446 1.10 -40.85 -10.82
C ALA A 446 0.12 -40.04 -11.69
N GLY A 447 -0.54 -39.04 -11.08
CA GLY A 447 -1.37 -38.09 -11.80
C GLY A 447 -0.66 -37.52 -13.04
N PRO A 448 -1.41 -36.98 -14.01
CA PRO A 448 -0.92 -36.65 -15.36
C PRO A 448 0.46 -36.01 -15.30
N SER A 449 1.47 -36.70 -15.85
CA SER A 449 2.87 -36.28 -15.79
C SER A 449 3.03 -34.94 -16.52
N ARG A 450 2.99 -33.87 -15.72
CA ARG A 450 3.01 -32.47 -16.16
C ARG A 450 4.29 -32.18 -16.93
N ARG A 451 4.13 -31.79 -18.21
CA ARG A 451 5.15 -31.34 -19.18
C ARG A 451 5.97 -32.44 -19.87
N SER A 452 5.30 -33.28 -20.66
CA SER A 452 5.92 -34.19 -21.63
C SER A 452 6.37 -33.52 -22.93
N ILE A 453 5.93 -32.28 -23.21
CA ILE A 453 6.13 -31.60 -24.50
C ILE A 453 7.00 -30.33 -24.34
N GLY A 454 8.06 -30.22 -25.13
CA GLY A 454 8.86 -29.00 -25.30
C GLY A 454 8.46 -28.29 -26.60
N PHE A 455 8.46 -26.97 -26.62
CA PHE A 455 8.09 -26.19 -27.81
C PHE A 455 9.08 -25.06 -28.06
N VAL A 456 9.53 -24.93 -29.31
CA VAL A 456 10.41 -23.86 -29.80
C VAL A 456 9.62 -22.97 -30.75
N ASP A 457 9.44 -21.71 -30.36
CA ASP A 457 8.73 -20.70 -31.16
C ASP A 457 9.50 -20.27 -32.40
N GLN A 458 8.80 -19.71 -33.39
CA GLN A 458 9.41 -19.12 -34.59
C GLN A 458 10.36 -17.95 -34.24
N GLU A 459 9.98 -17.08 -33.29
CA GLU A 459 10.79 -15.96 -32.84
C GLU A 459 11.51 -16.24 -31.51
N ASP A 460 12.83 -16.05 -31.49
CA ASP A 460 13.64 -16.25 -30.29
C ASP A 460 13.47 -15.09 -29.28
N ALA A 461 12.55 -15.23 -28.31
CA ALA A 461 12.52 -14.36 -27.14
C ALA A 461 13.41 -14.90 -26.03
N LEU A 462 14.58 -14.28 -25.86
CA LEU A 462 15.56 -14.68 -24.87
C LEU A 462 15.91 -13.53 -23.92
N PRO A 463 16.34 -13.83 -22.68
CA PRO A 463 16.74 -12.80 -21.73
C PRO A 463 18.06 -12.14 -22.15
N ALA A 464 17.98 -11.00 -22.83
CA ALA A 464 19.09 -10.29 -23.47
C ALA A 464 20.32 -10.05 -22.57
N PHE A 465 20.10 -9.77 -21.27
CA PHE A 465 21.16 -9.47 -20.31
C PHE A 465 21.81 -10.70 -19.67
N SER A 466 21.25 -11.88 -19.90
CA SER A 466 21.82 -13.15 -19.43
C SER A 466 22.87 -13.65 -20.40
N THR A 467 23.84 -14.40 -19.88
CA THR A 467 24.73 -15.22 -20.70
C THR A 467 23.99 -16.47 -21.18
N VAL A 468 24.52 -17.14 -22.20
CA VAL A 468 23.94 -18.40 -22.71
C VAL A 468 23.78 -19.42 -21.57
N ARG A 469 24.84 -19.64 -20.79
CA ARG A 469 24.84 -20.56 -19.64
C ARG A 469 23.79 -20.18 -18.59
N GLU A 470 23.65 -18.90 -18.26
CA GLU A 470 22.66 -18.46 -17.28
C GLU A 470 21.21 -18.63 -17.78
N ALA A 471 20.96 -18.38 -19.07
CA ALA A 471 19.64 -18.59 -19.66
C ALA A 471 19.25 -20.07 -19.65
N LEU A 472 20.16 -20.97 -20.05
CA LEU A 472 19.93 -22.41 -20.00
C LEU A 472 19.80 -22.91 -18.55
N GLN A 473 20.64 -22.43 -17.63
CA GLN A 473 20.54 -22.79 -16.21
C GLN A 473 19.19 -22.38 -15.62
N MET A 474 18.69 -21.20 -15.96
CA MET A 474 17.36 -20.77 -15.53
C MET A 474 16.25 -21.62 -16.12
N ALA A 475 16.32 -21.93 -17.42
CA ALA A 475 15.36 -22.82 -18.05
C ALA A 475 15.37 -24.21 -17.39
N ALA A 476 16.54 -24.74 -17.02
CA ALA A 476 16.70 -25.99 -16.28
C ALA A 476 16.15 -25.89 -14.85
N ASP A 477 16.43 -24.79 -14.13
CA ASP A 477 15.95 -24.58 -12.75
C ASP A 477 14.42 -24.53 -12.68
N LEU A 478 13.77 -23.97 -13.72
CA LEU A 478 12.32 -23.79 -13.80
C LEU A 478 11.58 -24.97 -14.44
N SER A 479 12.25 -25.75 -15.29
CA SER A 479 11.62 -26.82 -16.06
C SER A 479 11.95 -28.23 -15.55
N LEU A 480 13.03 -28.40 -14.79
CA LEU A 480 13.33 -29.67 -14.12
C LEU A 480 12.75 -29.70 -12.71
N PRO A 481 12.25 -30.85 -12.23
CA PRO A 481 11.70 -30.97 -10.89
C PRO A 481 12.69 -30.57 -9.78
N ASP A 482 12.15 -30.17 -8.63
CA ASP A 482 12.95 -29.72 -7.49
C ASP A 482 13.78 -30.83 -6.84
N ASN A 483 13.46 -32.12 -7.07
CA ASN A 483 14.25 -33.26 -6.57
C ASN A 483 15.54 -33.53 -7.37
N VAL A 484 15.73 -32.87 -8.52
CA VAL A 484 16.99 -32.88 -9.27
C VAL A 484 17.98 -31.95 -8.59
N LEU A 485 19.17 -32.46 -8.26
CA LEU A 485 20.20 -31.70 -7.54
C LEU A 485 20.72 -30.54 -8.41
N PRO A 486 21.08 -29.38 -7.81
CA PRO A 486 21.62 -28.26 -8.59
C PRO A 486 22.86 -28.62 -9.43
N ALA A 487 23.74 -29.49 -8.92
CA ALA A 487 24.91 -29.97 -9.67
C ALA A 487 24.51 -30.77 -10.92
N GLU A 488 23.51 -31.66 -10.80
CA GLU A 488 22.94 -32.44 -11.89
C GLU A 488 22.26 -31.53 -12.93
N LYS A 489 21.55 -30.48 -12.48
CA LYS A 489 20.99 -29.45 -13.39
C LYS A 489 22.11 -28.74 -14.19
N SER A 490 23.21 -28.39 -13.54
CA SER A 490 24.35 -27.74 -14.21
C SER A 490 25.11 -28.67 -15.16
N GLU A 491 25.15 -29.97 -14.88
CA GLU A 491 25.68 -30.98 -15.78
C GLU A 491 24.82 -31.08 -17.04
N ILE A 492 23.48 -31.17 -16.89
CA ILE A 492 22.52 -31.17 -18.01
C ILE A 492 22.76 -29.96 -18.91
N VAL A 493 22.86 -28.77 -18.32
CA VAL A 493 23.11 -27.52 -19.07
C VAL A 493 24.43 -27.59 -19.83
N SER A 494 25.50 -28.14 -19.22
CA SER A 494 26.80 -28.25 -19.86
C SER A 494 26.79 -29.23 -21.03
N THR A 495 26.09 -30.35 -20.89
CA THR A 495 25.87 -31.31 -21.98
C THR A 495 25.06 -30.70 -23.12
N THR A 496 23.97 -29.97 -22.82
CA THR A 496 23.17 -29.28 -23.85
C THR A 496 23.97 -28.20 -24.59
N ILE A 497 24.85 -27.47 -23.89
CA ILE A 497 25.75 -26.50 -24.53
C ILE A 497 26.71 -27.20 -25.51
N ALA A 498 27.24 -28.37 -25.16
CA ALA A 498 28.13 -29.14 -26.02
C ALA A 498 27.40 -29.72 -27.24
N GLN A 499 26.22 -30.32 -27.05
CA GLN A 499 25.38 -30.86 -28.12
C GLN A 499 25.00 -29.81 -29.17
N LEU A 500 24.74 -28.58 -28.74
CA LEU A 500 24.41 -27.47 -29.64
C LEU A 500 25.64 -26.71 -30.17
N GLY A 501 26.85 -27.13 -29.78
CA GLY A 501 28.10 -26.47 -30.16
C GLY A 501 28.17 -24.99 -29.77
N LEU A 502 27.71 -24.68 -28.56
CA LEU A 502 27.64 -23.34 -27.98
C LEU A 502 28.79 -23.05 -26.99
N GLU A 503 29.78 -23.93 -26.87
CA GLU A 503 30.84 -23.85 -25.85
C GLU A 503 31.61 -22.53 -25.91
N ARG A 504 31.95 -22.10 -27.14
CA ARG A 504 32.68 -20.85 -27.37
C ARG A 504 31.91 -19.60 -26.94
N VAL A 505 30.58 -19.66 -26.89
CA VAL A 505 29.70 -18.53 -26.56
C VAL A 505 28.94 -18.73 -25.24
N ALA A 506 29.27 -19.79 -24.48
CA ALA A 506 28.55 -20.17 -23.27
C ALA A 506 28.45 -19.03 -22.24
N ASP A 507 29.51 -18.26 -22.07
CA ASP A 507 29.56 -17.16 -21.09
C ASP A 507 29.40 -15.77 -21.74
N LYS A 508 29.02 -15.73 -23.02
CA LYS A 508 28.72 -14.50 -23.77
C LYS A 508 27.26 -14.10 -23.56
N ARG A 509 27.00 -12.79 -23.46
CA ARG A 509 25.64 -12.23 -23.34
C ARG A 509 24.84 -12.43 -24.63
N ILE A 510 23.55 -12.74 -24.48
CA ILE A 510 22.65 -13.00 -25.61
C ILE A 510 22.46 -11.75 -26.48
N GLY A 511 22.25 -10.59 -25.85
CA GLY A 511 22.00 -9.32 -26.53
C GLY A 511 20.56 -9.15 -27.02
N ASP A 512 20.29 -7.98 -27.60
CA ASP A 512 18.99 -7.59 -28.17
C ASP A 512 19.23 -6.84 -29.50
N SER A 513 18.18 -6.27 -30.11
CA SER A 513 18.31 -5.49 -31.35
C SER A 513 19.13 -4.20 -31.19
N THR A 514 19.22 -3.67 -29.97
CA THR A 514 19.94 -2.42 -29.66
C THR A 514 21.38 -2.65 -29.22
N ARG A 515 21.69 -3.83 -28.69
CA ARG A 515 22.99 -4.20 -28.13
C ARG A 515 23.49 -5.48 -28.77
N ARG A 516 24.65 -5.38 -29.43
CA ARG A 516 25.33 -6.51 -30.08
C ARG A 516 25.56 -7.66 -29.08
N GLY A 517 25.12 -8.85 -29.43
CA GLY A 517 25.31 -10.07 -28.64
C GLY A 517 25.71 -11.26 -29.51
N LEU A 518 24.85 -12.28 -29.54
CA LEU A 518 25.02 -13.50 -30.34
C LEU A 518 24.65 -13.27 -31.81
N SER A 519 25.16 -14.14 -32.70
CA SER A 519 24.65 -14.23 -34.06
C SER A 519 23.22 -14.79 -34.08
N GLY A 520 22.48 -14.56 -35.18
CA GLY A 520 21.13 -15.10 -35.34
C GLY A 520 21.07 -16.62 -35.16
N GLY A 521 22.02 -17.35 -35.76
CA GLY A 521 22.08 -18.81 -35.63
C GLY A 521 22.51 -19.32 -34.26
N GLU A 522 23.40 -18.61 -33.57
CA GLU A 522 23.70 -18.90 -32.16
C GLU A 522 22.47 -18.70 -31.28
N ARG A 523 21.74 -17.58 -31.47
CA ARG A 523 20.52 -17.27 -30.73
C ARG A 523 19.44 -18.33 -30.94
N ARG A 524 19.28 -18.81 -32.16
CA ARG A 524 18.36 -19.90 -32.51
C ARG A 524 18.69 -21.19 -31.76
N ARG A 525 19.98 -21.56 -31.73
CA ARG A 525 20.45 -22.72 -30.95
C ARG A 525 20.23 -22.53 -29.45
N VAL A 526 20.40 -21.34 -28.89
CA VAL A 526 20.07 -21.07 -27.47
C VAL A 526 18.59 -21.28 -27.19
N SER A 527 17.69 -20.82 -28.07
CA SER A 527 16.25 -21.02 -27.97
C SER A 527 15.88 -22.50 -27.93
N ILE A 528 16.48 -23.30 -28.83
CA ILE A 528 16.36 -24.76 -28.83
C ILE A 528 16.88 -25.34 -27.51
N GLY A 529 18.07 -24.91 -27.06
CA GLY A 529 18.66 -25.36 -25.79
C GLY A 529 17.76 -25.12 -24.57
N CYS A 530 17.06 -23.99 -24.51
CA CYS A 530 16.09 -23.71 -23.44
C CYS A 530 14.92 -24.71 -23.41
N ALA A 531 14.51 -25.27 -24.56
CA ALA A 531 13.51 -26.33 -24.62
C ALA A 531 14.09 -27.72 -24.35
N LEU A 532 15.38 -27.95 -24.66
CA LEU A 532 16.04 -29.24 -24.48
C LEU A 532 16.45 -29.54 -23.03
N VAL A 533 16.81 -28.52 -22.24
CA VAL A 533 17.22 -28.72 -20.84
C VAL A 533 16.13 -29.34 -19.98
N SER A 534 14.85 -29.28 -20.40
CA SER A 534 13.74 -29.95 -19.72
C SER A 534 13.61 -31.43 -20.06
N ARG A 535 14.45 -31.98 -20.95
CA ARG A 535 14.37 -33.37 -21.46
C ARG A 535 12.94 -33.78 -21.87
N PRO A 536 12.34 -33.10 -22.87
CA PRO A 536 10.98 -33.39 -23.27
C PRO A 536 10.85 -34.77 -23.93
N ARG A 537 9.69 -35.42 -23.77
CA ARG A 537 9.34 -36.70 -24.45
C ARG A 537 8.94 -36.47 -25.91
N LEU A 538 8.40 -35.29 -26.19
CA LEU A 538 8.08 -34.76 -27.51
C LEU A 538 8.60 -33.32 -27.63
N LEU A 539 9.49 -33.06 -28.58
CA LEU A 539 9.95 -31.72 -28.92
C LEU A 539 9.25 -31.25 -30.19
N VAL A 540 8.68 -30.06 -30.12
CA VAL A 540 8.00 -29.41 -31.23
C VAL A 540 8.73 -28.13 -31.58
N ALA A 541 9.16 -27.95 -32.82
CA ALA A 541 9.89 -26.77 -33.25
C ALA A 541 9.24 -26.14 -34.49
N ASP A 542 8.80 -24.88 -34.35
CA ASP A 542 8.19 -24.13 -35.44
C ASP A 542 9.27 -23.33 -36.20
N GLU A 543 9.51 -23.72 -37.45
CA GLU A 543 10.48 -23.17 -38.39
C GLU A 543 11.89 -22.95 -37.78
N PRO A 544 12.51 -23.95 -37.13
CA PRO A 544 13.82 -23.82 -36.48
C PRO A 544 14.95 -23.44 -37.43
N LEU A 545 14.78 -23.71 -38.73
CA LEU A 545 15.80 -23.50 -39.76
C LEU A 545 15.70 -22.13 -40.44
N SER A 546 14.63 -21.36 -40.19
CA SER A 546 14.41 -20.07 -40.82
C SER A 546 15.49 -19.05 -40.40
N GLY A 547 16.03 -18.32 -41.36
CA GLY A 547 17.09 -17.33 -41.12
C GLY A 547 18.48 -17.91 -40.82
N LEU A 548 18.68 -19.23 -40.96
CA LEU A 548 19.98 -19.88 -40.88
C LEU A 548 20.62 -20.07 -42.26
N ASP A 549 21.94 -20.01 -42.32
CA ASP A 549 22.69 -20.50 -43.47
C ASP A 549 22.68 -22.04 -43.52
N ALA A 550 22.91 -22.62 -44.70
CA ALA A 550 22.80 -24.06 -44.93
C ALA A 550 23.64 -24.90 -43.94
N PHE A 551 24.85 -24.41 -43.59
CA PHE A 551 25.73 -25.09 -42.65
C PHE A 551 25.20 -25.03 -41.21
N SER A 552 24.70 -23.88 -40.75
CA SER A 552 24.08 -23.82 -39.42
C SER A 552 22.79 -24.62 -39.33
N ALA A 553 22.00 -24.65 -40.41
CA ALA A 553 20.77 -25.43 -40.50
C ALA A 553 21.06 -26.94 -40.40
N SER A 554 22.05 -27.47 -41.12
CA SER A 554 22.42 -28.89 -41.05
C SER A 554 22.90 -29.30 -39.65
N ARG A 555 23.63 -28.44 -38.95
CA ARG A 555 24.03 -28.68 -37.54
C ARG A 555 22.85 -28.76 -36.58
N VAL A 556 21.83 -27.90 -36.77
CA VAL A 556 20.59 -27.95 -35.96
C VAL A 556 19.82 -29.25 -36.22
N VAL A 557 19.71 -29.66 -37.48
CA VAL A 557 19.06 -30.91 -37.88
C VAL A 557 19.81 -32.12 -37.33
N ALA A 558 21.14 -32.12 -37.39
CA ALA A 558 21.96 -33.18 -36.81
C ALA A 558 21.74 -33.32 -35.28
N ALA A 559 21.62 -32.20 -34.56
CA ALA A 559 21.30 -32.22 -33.14
C ALA A 559 19.90 -32.78 -32.87
N PHE A 560 18.89 -32.43 -33.68
CA PHE A 560 17.56 -33.03 -33.57
C PHE A 560 17.55 -34.54 -33.85
N ARG A 561 18.34 -34.98 -34.83
CA ARG A 561 18.49 -36.41 -35.13
C ARG A 561 19.17 -37.16 -33.98
N GLU A 562 20.20 -36.58 -33.37
CA GLU A 562 20.86 -37.13 -32.18
C GLU A 562 19.90 -37.21 -30.98
N LEU A 563 18.98 -36.26 -30.84
CA LEU A 563 17.95 -36.30 -29.79
C LEU A 563 16.88 -37.37 -30.04
N ALA A 564 16.50 -37.58 -31.29
CA ALA A 564 15.54 -38.61 -31.66
C ALA A 564 16.11 -40.03 -31.47
N HIS A 565 17.33 -40.24 -31.95
CA HIS A 565 17.97 -41.56 -32.05
C HIS A 565 19.03 -41.86 -30.98
N GLY A 566 19.33 -40.90 -30.10
CA GLY A 566 20.48 -40.97 -29.19
C GLY A 566 20.32 -41.95 -28.02
N ALA A 567 21.33 -42.79 -27.82
CA ALA A 567 21.35 -43.83 -26.78
C ALA A 567 21.57 -43.33 -25.34
N GLY A 568 21.94 -42.06 -25.13
CA GLY A 568 22.44 -41.56 -23.84
C GLY A 568 21.48 -40.72 -22.98
N ALA A 569 20.43 -40.10 -23.57
CA ALA A 569 19.56 -39.15 -22.87
C ALA A 569 18.06 -39.55 -22.85
N GLY A 570 17.73 -40.72 -23.41
CA GLY A 570 16.38 -41.11 -23.78
C GLY A 570 16.04 -40.62 -25.19
N SER A 571 15.35 -41.44 -25.97
CA SER A 571 14.83 -41.06 -27.29
C SER A 571 13.70 -40.04 -27.12
N THR A 572 13.77 -38.90 -27.80
CA THR A 572 12.72 -37.86 -27.82
C THR A 572 12.07 -37.82 -29.19
N THR A 573 10.74 -37.84 -29.28
CA THR A 573 10.05 -37.59 -30.56
C THR A 573 10.27 -36.14 -30.98
N VAL A 574 10.66 -35.86 -32.22
CA VAL A 574 10.93 -34.49 -32.69
C VAL A 574 10.04 -34.14 -33.87
N VAL A 575 9.25 -33.07 -33.76
CA VAL A 575 8.38 -32.55 -34.83
C VAL A 575 8.88 -31.18 -35.24
N VAL A 576 9.16 -31.00 -36.52
CA VAL A 576 9.73 -29.76 -37.05
C VAL A 576 8.90 -29.26 -38.22
N THR A 577 8.44 -28.01 -38.19
CA THR A 577 7.91 -27.37 -39.40
C THR A 577 9.09 -26.83 -40.23
N VAL A 578 9.11 -27.11 -41.53
CA VAL A 578 10.20 -26.68 -42.41
C VAL A 578 9.64 -25.99 -43.64
N HIS A 579 10.28 -24.89 -44.03
CA HIS A 579 10.00 -24.18 -45.27
C HIS A 579 11.17 -24.37 -46.24
N GLN A 580 10.93 -25.09 -47.35
CA GLN A 580 11.92 -25.35 -48.43
C GLN A 580 13.29 -25.91 -47.93
N PRO A 581 13.35 -27.16 -47.42
CA PRO A 581 14.62 -27.77 -47.04
C PRO A 581 15.48 -28.12 -48.26
N SER A 582 16.81 -28.14 -48.07
CA SER A 582 17.73 -28.78 -49.01
C SER A 582 17.45 -30.29 -49.07
N SER A 583 17.84 -30.95 -50.17
CA SER A 583 17.63 -32.39 -50.31
C SER A 583 18.34 -33.19 -49.22
N GLU A 584 19.52 -32.76 -48.78
CA GLU A 584 20.24 -33.39 -47.64
C GLU A 584 19.42 -33.35 -46.34
N ILE A 585 18.83 -32.19 -46.03
CA ILE A 585 17.98 -32.04 -44.84
C ILE A 585 16.69 -32.83 -45.01
N TYR A 586 16.09 -32.84 -46.19
CA TYR A 586 14.85 -33.58 -46.47
C TYR A 586 14.98 -35.08 -46.18
N TYR A 587 16.06 -35.72 -46.65
CA TYR A 587 16.32 -37.14 -46.41
C TYR A 587 16.85 -37.47 -45.02
N SER A 588 17.08 -36.46 -44.17
CA SER A 588 17.51 -36.68 -42.79
C SER A 588 16.36 -37.01 -41.83
N PHE A 589 15.12 -36.73 -42.22
CA PHE A 589 13.90 -37.01 -41.45
C PHE A 589 13.44 -38.46 -41.59
N ASP A 590 12.80 -39.00 -40.54
CA ASP A 590 12.24 -40.36 -40.57
C ASP A 590 10.86 -40.37 -41.26
N GLN A 591 10.07 -39.31 -41.03
CA GLN A 591 8.74 -39.12 -41.64
C GLN A 591 8.57 -37.69 -42.14
N VAL A 592 7.77 -37.53 -43.20
CA VAL A 592 7.41 -36.26 -43.81
C VAL A 592 5.89 -36.17 -43.91
N MET A 593 5.34 -35.05 -43.45
CA MET A 593 3.93 -34.69 -43.56
C MET A 593 3.78 -33.48 -44.48
N LEU A 594 3.16 -33.66 -45.65
CA LEU A 594 2.85 -32.58 -46.59
C LEU A 594 1.45 -32.05 -46.33
N MET A 595 1.32 -30.75 -46.06
CA MET A 595 0.05 -30.07 -45.84
C MET A 595 -0.28 -29.10 -46.97
N SER A 596 -1.56 -29.00 -47.31
CA SER A 596 -2.10 -27.91 -48.14
C SER A 596 -3.50 -27.54 -47.67
N HIS A 597 -3.81 -26.24 -47.66
CA HIS A 597 -5.13 -25.69 -47.30
C HIS A 597 -5.76 -26.29 -46.01
N GLY A 598 -4.96 -26.59 -44.99
CA GLY A 598 -5.43 -27.11 -43.72
C GLY A 598 -5.64 -28.63 -43.65
N ALA A 599 -5.34 -29.37 -44.74
CA ALA A 599 -5.44 -30.82 -44.82
C ALA A 599 -4.05 -31.46 -45.05
N VAL A 600 -3.91 -32.73 -44.67
CA VAL A 600 -2.69 -33.53 -44.91
C VAL A 600 -2.85 -34.23 -46.26
N LEU A 601 -1.93 -33.97 -47.19
CA LEU A 601 -1.90 -34.57 -48.53
C LEU A 601 -1.11 -35.87 -48.56
N TYR A 602 0.03 -35.90 -47.85
CA TYR A 602 0.94 -37.03 -47.80
C TYR A 602 1.52 -37.16 -46.39
N HIS A 603 1.68 -38.39 -45.93
CA HIS A 603 2.34 -38.70 -44.66
C HIS A 603 3.04 -40.06 -44.77
N GLY A 604 4.37 -40.07 -44.72
CA GLY A 604 5.17 -41.29 -44.90
C GLY A 604 6.68 -41.01 -44.88
N SER A 605 7.50 -41.97 -45.31
CA SER A 605 8.96 -41.78 -45.35
C SER A 605 9.39 -40.87 -46.50
N PRO A 606 10.50 -40.10 -46.38
CA PRO A 606 11.00 -39.30 -47.49
C PRO A 606 11.28 -40.10 -48.77
N ALA A 607 11.63 -41.39 -48.66
CA ALA A 607 11.90 -42.25 -49.80
C ALA A 607 10.63 -42.59 -50.60
N ASP A 608 9.52 -42.86 -49.91
CA ASP A 608 8.25 -43.26 -50.52
C ASP A 608 7.53 -42.07 -51.18
N SER A 609 7.94 -40.83 -50.86
CA SER A 609 7.33 -39.61 -51.41
C SER A 609 7.41 -39.53 -52.95
N LEU A 610 8.47 -40.08 -53.55
CA LEU A 610 8.62 -40.13 -55.02
C LEU A 610 7.64 -41.10 -55.67
N GLU A 611 7.39 -42.26 -55.07
CA GLU A 611 6.39 -43.22 -55.55
C GLU A 611 4.99 -42.62 -55.46
N TRP A 612 4.70 -41.91 -54.37
CA TRP A 612 3.45 -41.17 -54.22
C TRP A 612 3.27 -40.09 -55.30
N CYS A 613 4.31 -39.31 -55.61
CA CYS A 613 4.28 -38.33 -56.70
C CYS A 613 3.99 -38.99 -58.07
N GLN A 614 4.58 -40.16 -58.34
CA GLN A 614 4.32 -40.92 -59.57
C GLN A 614 2.87 -41.41 -59.65
N LYS A 615 2.32 -41.93 -58.55
CA LYS A 615 0.90 -42.36 -58.47
C LYS A 615 -0.07 -41.20 -58.71
N MET A 616 0.27 -40.01 -58.24
CA MET A 616 -0.50 -38.78 -58.45
C MET A 616 -0.36 -38.19 -59.87
N GLY A 617 0.40 -38.84 -60.77
CA GLY A 617 0.61 -38.38 -62.15
C GLY A 617 1.66 -37.27 -62.30
N GLU A 618 2.34 -36.90 -61.22
CA GLU A 618 3.21 -35.72 -61.17
C GLU A 618 4.66 -36.12 -60.82
N SER A 619 5.33 -36.81 -61.75
CA SER A 619 6.70 -37.33 -61.53
C SER A 619 7.72 -36.21 -61.30
N CYS A 620 8.63 -36.41 -60.35
CA CYS A 620 9.70 -35.45 -60.07
C CYS A 620 10.80 -35.53 -61.15
N PRO A 621 11.18 -34.41 -61.81
CA PRO A 621 12.26 -34.42 -62.80
C PRO A 621 13.61 -34.84 -62.19
N PRO A 622 14.48 -35.54 -62.95
CA PRO A 622 15.79 -35.93 -62.46
C PRO A 622 16.64 -34.71 -62.11
N GLY A 623 17.29 -34.72 -60.95
CA GLY A 623 18.11 -33.61 -60.45
C GLY A 623 17.33 -32.47 -59.80
N HIS A 624 15.99 -32.56 -59.71
CA HIS A 624 15.18 -31.59 -59.00
C HIS A 624 15.09 -31.93 -57.50
N ASN A 625 14.98 -30.91 -56.64
CA ASN A 625 14.82 -31.11 -55.21
C ASN A 625 13.41 -31.64 -54.92
N VAL A 626 13.33 -32.85 -54.34
CA VAL A 626 12.05 -33.51 -54.04
C VAL A 626 11.17 -32.67 -53.12
N ALA A 627 11.76 -32.01 -52.13
CA ALA A 627 11.00 -31.15 -51.22
C ALA A 627 10.35 -29.96 -51.95
N ASP A 628 11.06 -29.35 -52.89
CA ASP A 628 10.54 -28.23 -53.69
C ASP A 628 9.43 -28.72 -54.66
N HIS A 629 9.58 -29.92 -55.21
CA HIS A 629 8.54 -30.54 -56.04
C HIS A 629 7.26 -30.80 -55.25
N LEU A 630 7.36 -31.35 -54.04
CA LEU A 630 6.21 -31.57 -53.15
C LEU A 630 5.53 -30.25 -52.77
N LEU A 631 6.29 -29.20 -52.50
CA LEU A 631 5.75 -27.87 -52.24
C LEU A 631 5.06 -27.28 -53.47
N ARG A 632 5.60 -27.50 -54.68
CA ARG A 632 4.95 -27.10 -55.94
C ARG A 632 3.59 -27.79 -56.09
N ILE A 633 3.53 -29.10 -55.86
CA ILE A 633 2.28 -29.88 -55.88
C ILE A 633 1.29 -29.32 -54.86
N ALA A 634 1.74 -29.09 -53.63
CA ALA A 634 0.89 -28.55 -52.56
C ALA A 634 0.40 -27.11 -52.83
N SER A 635 1.13 -26.33 -53.64
CA SER A 635 0.79 -24.95 -54.01
C SER A 635 -0.08 -24.84 -55.27
N ALA A 636 -0.20 -25.91 -56.06
CA ALA A 636 -0.95 -25.89 -57.30
C ALA A 636 -2.44 -25.59 -57.01
N PRO A 637 -3.06 -24.63 -57.72
CA PRO A 637 -4.48 -24.38 -57.57
C PRO A 637 -5.21 -25.66 -57.99
N HIS A 638 -5.96 -26.28 -57.07
CA HIS A 638 -6.79 -27.43 -57.40
C HIS A 638 -7.78 -27.03 -58.51
N THR A 639 -7.45 -27.33 -59.75
CA THR A 639 -8.43 -27.39 -60.84
C THR A 639 -9.40 -28.50 -60.47
N SER A 640 -10.62 -28.09 -60.16
CA SER A 640 -11.75 -28.94 -59.80
C SER A 640 -11.95 -30.06 -60.81
N THR A 641 -11.46 -31.26 -60.50
CA THR A 641 -12.01 -32.59 -60.89
C THR A 641 -11.05 -33.66 -60.37
N GLU A 642 -11.41 -34.26 -59.24
CA GLU A 642 -11.16 -35.64 -58.80
C GLU A 642 -11.06 -35.70 -57.27
N THR A 643 -11.84 -36.63 -56.72
CA THR A 643 -12.02 -36.94 -55.31
C THR A 643 -10.71 -37.16 -54.57
N PRO A 644 -10.57 -36.75 -53.29
CA PRO A 644 -9.44 -37.18 -52.49
C PRO A 644 -9.46 -38.71 -52.39
N LEU A 645 -8.41 -39.34 -52.94
CA LEU A 645 -8.14 -40.77 -52.82
C LEU A 645 -8.01 -41.12 -51.34
N HIS A 646 -9.11 -41.60 -50.76
CA HIS A 646 -9.08 -42.54 -49.65
C HIS A 646 -8.41 -43.83 -50.14
N GLU A 647 -7.07 -43.85 -50.19
CA GLU A 647 -6.35 -45.10 -50.37
C GLU A 647 -6.38 -45.83 -49.02
N LYS A 648 -7.38 -46.72 -48.91
CA LYS A 648 -7.46 -47.88 -48.02
C LYS A 648 -6.19 -48.13 -47.18
N SER A 649 -6.18 -47.65 -45.95
CA SER A 649 -5.57 -48.35 -44.81
C SER A 649 -6.61 -49.28 -44.17
N SER A 650 -7.33 -50.05 -44.99
CA SER A 650 -8.08 -51.23 -44.56
C SER A 650 -7.14 -52.43 -44.58
N SER A 651 -6.21 -52.49 -43.63
CA SER A 651 -5.52 -53.74 -43.24
C SER A 651 -4.82 -53.55 -41.90
N LEU A 652 -5.59 -53.27 -40.84
CA LEU A 652 -5.26 -53.55 -39.43
C LEU A 652 -6.45 -53.16 -38.55
N SER A 653 -7.63 -53.72 -38.82
CA SER A 653 -8.78 -53.68 -37.90
C SER A 653 -9.83 -54.70 -38.33
N ASP A 654 -9.48 -55.98 -38.24
CA ASP A 654 -10.48 -57.04 -38.10
C ASP A 654 -10.16 -57.79 -36.81
N GLY A 655 -11.04 -57.63 -35.82
CA GLY A 655 -10.98 -58.36 -34.56
C GLY A 655 -10.92 -57.50 -33.29
N ALA A 656 -11.94 -56.66 -33.04
CA ALA A 656 -12.46 -56.38 -31.70
C ALA A 656 -13.69 -55.48 -31.79
N THR A 657 -14.85 -56.08 -32.07
CA THR A 657 -16.14 -55.50 -31.71
C THR A 657 -16.28 -55.55 -30.19
N GLY A 658 -16.10 -54.41 -29.54
CA GLY A 658 -16.48 -54.17 -28.15
C GLY A 658 -17.04 -52.77 -28.04
N ASP A 659 -18.33 -52.68 -27.72
CA ASP A 659 -19.06 -51.44 -27.46
C ASP A 659 -18.25 -50.47 -26.59
N ALA A 660 -17.99 -49.28 -27.12
CA ALA A 660 -17.55 -48.13 -26.35
C ALA A 660 -18.39 -46.91 -26.77
N ASP A 661 -19.41 -46.68 -25.97
CA ASP A 661 -20.17 -45.46 -25.73
C ASP A 661 -19.67 -44.22 -26.52
N THR A 662 -20.32 -43.92 -27.64
CA THR A 662 -20.11 -42.67 -28.39
C THR A 662 -20.71 -41.50 -27.61
N GLY A 663 -19.95 -40.97 -26.65
CA GLY A 663 -20.21 -39.68 -26.04
C GLY A 663 -19.92 -38.56 -27.03
N SER A 664 -20.96 -37.85 -27.46
CA SER A 664 -20.83 -36.56 -28.15
C SER A 664 -20.09 -35.56 -27.26
N VAL A 665 -18.90 -35.13 -27.66
CA VAL A 665 -18.09 -34.13 -26.95
C VAL A 665 -18.43 -32.73 -27.47
N GLU A 666 -19.01 -31.89 -26.61
CA GLU A 666 -19.07 -30.43 -26.81
C GLU A 666 -17.68 -29.77 -26.59
N ALA A 667 -17.52 -28.58 -27.15
CA ALA A 667 -16.26 -27.88 -27.46
C ALA A 667 -15.18 -27.80 -26.35
N GLY A 668 -13.98 -28.28 -26.69
CA GLY A 668 -12.67 -27.85 -26.17
C GLY A 668 -12.19 -28.49 -24.86
N THR A 669 -10.88 -28.74 -24.75
CA THR A 669 -10.05 -28.94 -23.52
C THR A 669 -9.60 -30.33 -23.02
N PRO A 670 -10.04 -31.52 -23.47
CA PRO A 670 -9.55 -32.78 -22.87
C PRO A 670 -8.04 -33.00 -23.03
N TRP A 671 -7.50 -32.82 -24.23
CA TRP A 671 -6.07 -32.96 -24.53
C TRP A 671 -5.20 -31.88 -23.85
N GLU A 672 -5.62 -30.62 -23.91
CA GLU A 672 -4.91 -29.49 -23.27
C GLU A 672 -4.82 -29.65 -21.74
N LYS A 673 -5.88 -30.19 -21.10
CA LYS A 673 -5.87 -30.50 -19.66
C LYS A 673 -4.97 -31.69 -19.34
N ALA A 674 -4.89 -32.70 -20.22
CA ALA A 674 -4.05 -33.88 -20.04
C ALA A 674 -2.55 -33.59 -20.14
N VAL A 675 -2.13 -32.64 -21.00
CA VAL A 675 -0.71 -32.23 -21.17
C VAL A 675 -0.17 -31.48 -19.94
N GLY A 676 -1.04 -30.91 -19.10
CA GLY A 676 -0.70 -30.24 -17.85
C GLY A 676 0.00 -28.89 -18.06
N SER A 677 -0.73 -27.79 -17.84
CA SER A 677 -0.22 -26.41 -17.98
C SER A 677 0.53 -25.89 -16.73
N GLU A 678 0.57 -26.67 -15.65
CA GLU A 678 1.16 -26.21 -14.37
C GLU A 678 2.69 -26.40 -14.36
N SER A 679 3.41 -25.36 -13.96
CA SER A 679 4.87 -25.39 -13.80
C SER A 679 5.29 -26.46 -12.80
N ILE A 680 6.34 -27.19 -13.15
CA ILE A 680 6.88 -28.32 -12.37
C ILE A 680 7.58 -27.83 -11.09
N ALA A 681 8.26 -26.68 -11.16
CA ALA A 681 8.98 -26.13 -10.02
C ALA A 681 8.03 -25.51 -8.99
N CYS A 682 8.34 -25.61 -7.70
CA CYS A 682 7.54 -24.97 -6.65
C CYS A 682 7.59 -23.44 -6.76
N PHE A 683 6.57 -22.76 -6.21
CA PHE A 683 6.50 -21.29 -6.17
C PHE A 683 7.79 -20.64 -5.66
N MET A 684 8.40 -21.18 -4.59
CA MET A 684 9.63 -20.62 -4.02
C MET A 684 10.84 -20.76 -4.96
N THR A 685 10.96 -21.89 -5.66
CA THR A 685 12.00 -22.08 -6.68
C THR A 685 11.78 -21.09 -7.84
N GLN A 686 10.55 -20.96 -8.33
CA GLN A 686 10.22 -19.98 -9.37
C GLN A 686 10.54 -18.56 -8.94
N PHE A 687 10.10 -18.15 -7.74
CA PHE A 687 10.32 -16.81 -7.19
C PHE A 687 11.82 -16.50 -7.04
N THR A 688 12.60 -17.40 -6.44
CA THR A 688 14.02 -17.18 -6.19
C THR A 688 14.83 -17.10 -7.49
N THR A 689 14.57 -17.98 -8.46
CA THR A 689 15.24 -17.97 -9.77
C THR A 689 14.91 -16.70 -10.56
N LEU A 690 13.63 -16.30 -10.61
CA LEU A 690 13.21 -15.08 -11.31
C LEU A 690 13.73 -13.81 -10.63
N CYS A 691 13.72 -13.78 -9.29
CA CYS A 691 14.27 -12.66 -8.52
C CYS A 691 15.79 -12.52 -8.80
N ARG A 692 16.54 -13.63 -8.76
CA ARG A 692 17.96 -13.66 -9.13
C ARG A 692 18.19 -13.11 -10.54
N ARG A 693 17.38 -13.51 -11.53
CA ARG A 693 17.45 -12.95 -12.89
C ARG A 693 17.28 -11.44 -12.89
N ASN A 694 16.25 -10.93 -12.22
CA ASN A 694 15.90 -9.52 -12.25
C ASN A 694 17.02 -8.67 -11.64
N PHE A 695 17.61 -9.10 -10.51
CA PHE A 695 18.74 -8.40 -9.90
C PHE A 695 20.04 -8.48 -10.72
N ILE A 696 20.33 -9.62 -11.37
CA ILE A 696 21.47 -9.72 -12.30
C ILE A 696 21.26 -8.77 -13.48
N THR A 697 20.04 -8.71 -14.01
CA THR A 697 19.65 -7.78 -15.08
C THR A 697 19.85 -6.34 -14.63
N ALA A 698 19.38 -5.97 -13.44
CA ALA A 698 19.54 -4.64 -12.86
C ALA A 698 21.00 -4.21 -12.75
N ARG A 699 21.87 -5.13 -12.30
CA ARG A 699 23.31 -4.88 -12.18
C ARG A 699 23.98 -4.69 -13.54
N ARG A 700 23.50 -5.38 -14.58
CA ARG A 700 24.07 -5.34 -15.94
C ARG A 700 23.50 -4.22 -16.80
N ASP A 701 22.30 -3.73 -16.47
CA ASP A 701 21.66 -2.56 -17.08
C ASP A 701 21.26 -1.53 -16.02
N PRO A 702 22.24 -0.83 -15.41
CA PRO A 702 21.96 0.10 -14.34
C PRO A 702 21.30 1.39 -14.81
N GLY A 703 21.19 1.63 -16.13
CA GLY A 703 20.77 2.92 -16.69
C GLY A 703 19.42 3.42 -16.16
N GLY A 704 18.43 2.53 -16.07
CA GLY A 704 17.11 2.88 -15.52
C GLY A 704 17.16 3.24 -14.02
N ALA A 705 17.80 2.39 -13.21
CA ALA A 705 17.91 2.62 -11.77
C ALA A 705 18.74 3.87 -11.45
N LEU A 706 19.86 4.06 -12.15
CA LEU A 706 20.74 5.23 -11.98
C LEU A 706 20.02 6.52 -12.36
N ALA A 707 19.26 6.53 -13.46
CA ALA A 707 18.49 7.71 -13.88
C ALA A 707 17.46 8.12 -12.80
N HIS A 708 16.79 7.16 -12.17
CA HIS A 708 15.86 7.45 -11.07
C HIS A 708 16.56 7.98 -9.82
N ILE A 709 17.70 7.40 -9.44
CA ILE A 709 18.47 7.83 -8.26
C ILE A 709 19.03 9.25 -8.47
N VAL A 710 19.72 9.48 -9.59
CA VAL A 710 20.31 10.79 -9.92
C VAL A 710 19.20 11.84 -10.08
N GLY A 711 18.10 11.48 -10.75
CA GLY A 711 16.93 12.34 -10.89
C GLY A 711 16.32 12.74 -9.54
N ALA A 712 16.17 11.79 -8.61
CA ALA A 712 15.66 12.07 -7.27
C ALA A 712 16.58 13.00 -6.47
N VAL A 713 17.91 12.82 -6.54
CA VAL A 713 18.88 13.72 -5.90
C VAL A 713 18.79 15.13 -6.50
N ALA A 714 18.85 15.24 -7.83
CA ALA A 714 18.84 16.53 -8.51
C ALA A 714 17.55 17.31 -8.24
N VAL A 715 16.40 16.67 -8.41
CA VAL A 715 15.09 17.28 -8.15
C VAL A 715 14.94 17.62 -6.66
N GLY A 716 15.36 16.72 -5.76
CA GLY A 716 15.30 16.95 -4.32
C GLY A 716 16.13 18.15 -3.86
N LEU A 717 17.34 18.32 -4.41
CA LEU A 717 18.20 19.48 -4.10
C LEU A 717 17.63 20.79 -4.65
N ILE A 718 17.11 20.78 -5.88
CA ILE A 718 16.52 21.97 -6.50
C ILE A 718 15.29 22.42 -5.71
N VAL A 719 14.34 21.50 -5.51
CA VAL A 719 13.06 21.81 -4.86
C VAL A 719 13.25 22.06 -3.37
N GLY A 720 14.10 21.28 -2.70
CA GLY A 720 14.48 21.51 -1.31
C GLY A 720 15.18 22.86 -1.13
N GLY A 721 15.96 23.29 -2.13
CA GLY A 721 16.54 24.63 -2.18
C GLY A 721 15.50 25.75 -2.33
N CYS A 722 14.48 25.55 -3.16
CA CYS A 722 13.36 26.50 -3.29
C CYS A 722 12.59 26.71 -1.98
N PHE A 723 12.44 25.65 -1.18
CA PHE A 723 11.76 25.68 0.12
C PHE A 723 12.73 25.71 1.31
N TYR A 724 13.95 26.20 1.14
CA TYR A 724 14.98 26.10 2.17
C TYR A 724 14.59 26.81 3.48
N LYS A 725 14.61 26.07 4.60
CA LYS A 725 14.35 26.55 5.97
C LYS A 725 13.14 27.50 6.09
N VAL A 726 11.95 26.94 5.89
CA VAL A 726 10.68 27.68 5.94
C VAL A 726 10.39 28.25 7.34
N LYS A 727 10.13 29.56 7.42
CA LYS A 727 9.81 30.31 8.65
C LYS A 727 8.38 30.05 9.16
N LEU A 728 8.09 30.38 10.42
CA LEU A 728 6.78 30.22 11.08
C LEU A 728 5.86 31.45 10.91
N THR A 729 5.78 32.00 9.71
CA THR A 729 4.85 33.09 9.34
C THR A 729 3.65 32.55 8.56
N ILE A 730 2.63 33.38 8.27
CA ILE A 730 1.46 32.95 7.48
C ILE A 730 1.90 32.46 6.08
N ALA A 731 2.79 33.19 5.41
CA ALA A 731 3.35 32.77 4.12
C ALA A 731 4.24 31.52 4.27
N GLY A 732 4.96 31.40 5.38
CA GLY A 732 5.76 30.22 5.70
C GLY A 732 4.92 28.96 5.89
N PHE A 733 3.74 29.08 6.51
CA PHE A 733 2.80 27.96 6.64
C PHE A 733 2.36 27.41 5.29
N GLN A 734 1.97 28.29 4.36
CA GLN A 734 1.61 27.88 2.99
C GLN A 734 2.79 27.18 2.29
N ASN A 735 4.01 27.71 2.43
CA ASN A 735 5.21 27.07 1.86
C ASN A 735 5.52 25.71 2.49
N ARG A 736 5.25 25.52 3.79
CA ARG A 736 5.48 24.24 4.48
C ARG A 736 4.52 23.16 3.97
N VAL A 737 3.21 23.42 3.94
CA VAL A 737 2.22 22.48 3.37
C VAL A 737 2.43 22.30 1.86
N GLY A 738 2.73 23.39 1.15
CA GLY A 738 3.01 23.39 -0.28
C GLY A 738 4.22 22.53 -0.66
N SER A 739 5.27 22.51 0.16
CA SER A 739 6.45 21.66 -0.06
C SER A 739 6.11 20.16 -0.02
N MET A 740 5.21 19.76 0.88
CA MET A 740 4.74 18.38 1.03
C MET A 740 3.85 17.98 -0.13
N TYR A 741 2.94 18.86 -0.53
CA TYR A 741 2.10 18.67 -1.69
C TYR A 741 2.93 18.52 -2.97
N PHE A 742 3.95 19.36 -3.15
CA PHE A 742 4.86 19.28 -4.29
C PHE A 742 5.69 17.97 -4.29
N LEU A 743 6.15 17.50 -3.12
CA LEU A 743 6.82 16.20 -2.99
C LEU A 743 5.95 15.07 -3.55
N PHE A 744 4.68 14.98 -3.16
CA PHE A 744 3.81 13.90 -3.64
C PHE A 744 3.48 14.02 -5.14
N ILE A 745 3.45 15.23 -5.70
CA ILE A 745 3.37 15.43 -7.16
C ILE A 745 4.60 14.82 -7.86
N LEU A 746 5.80 15.13 -7.37
CA LEU A 746 7.05 14.59 -7.92
C LEU A 746 7.09 13.06 -7.85
N LEU A 747 6.68 12.48 -6.72
CA LEU A 747 6.57 11.04 -6.55
C LEU A 747 5.58 10.43 -7.56
N SER A 748 4.44 11.09 -7.80
CA SER A 748 3.43 10.66 -8.78
C SER A 748 3.98 10.61 -10.21
N PHE A 749 4.66 11.67 -10.65
CA PHE A 749 5.29 11.71 -11.98
C PHE A 749 6.42 10.69 -12.12
N SER A 750 7.22 10.48 -11.06
CA SER A 750 8.29 9.47 -11.08
C SER A 750 7.74 8.05 -11.30
N ALA A 751 6.55 7.76 -10.77
CA ALA A 751 5.89 6.47 -10.85
C ALA A 751 5.34 6.13 -12.25
N LEU A 752 5.22 7.11 -13.16
CA LEU A 752 4.72 6.90 -14.53
C LEU A 752 5.62 5.94 -15.33
N SER A 753 6.91 5.93 -15.02
CA SER A 753 7.89 4.99 -15.59
C SER A 753 7.64 3.52 -15.22
N ALA A 754 6.78 3.22 -14.25
CA ALA A 754 6.37 1.84 -13.94
C ALA A 754 5.57 1.20 -15.09
N ALA A 755 4.78 2.00 -15.81
CA ALA A 755 4.04 1.53 -16.98
C ALA A 755 4.97 1.07 -18.11
N THR A 756 6.01 1.87 -18.40
CA THR A 756 6.97 1.53 -19.47
C THR A 756 7.85 0.34 -19.09
N ALA A 757 8.23 0.22 -17.82
CA ALA A 757 9.00 -0.92 -17.32
C ALA A 757 8.22 -2.23 -17.50
N LEU A 758 6.95 -2.26 -17.07
CA LEU A 758 6.11 -3.46 -17.20
C LEU A 758 5.84 -3.81 -18.67
N ALA A 759 5.58 -2.82 -19.51
CA ALA A 759 5.35 -3.03 -20.94
C ALA A 759 6.56 -3.67 -21.64
N LYS A 760 7.79 -3.28 -21.29
CA LYS A 760 9.02 -3.89 -21.82
C LYS A 760 9.21 -5.35 -21.37
N ALA A 761 8.80 -5.69 -20.15
CA ALA A 761 8.97 -7.03 -19.60
C ALA A 761 7.90 -8.03 -20.08
N ARG A 762 6.74 -7.53 -20.52
CA ARG A 762 5.56 -8.33 -20.90
C ARG A 762 5.81 -9.37 -22.00
N PRO A 763 6.45 -9.07 -23.16
CA PRO A 763 6.56 -10.02 -24.27
C PRO A 763 7.37 -11.27 -23.91
N LEU A 764 8.51 -11.08 -23.22
CA LEU A 764 9.34 -12.20 -22.75
C LEU A 764 8.55 -13.06 -21.75
N MET A 765 7.89 -12.42 -20.78
CA MET A 765 7.08 -13.14 -19.79
C MET A 765 5.98 -13.99 -20.45
N MET A 766 5.25 -13.44 -21.43
CA MET A 766 4.15 -14.16 -22.09
C MET A 766 4.64 -15.46 -22.73
N ARG A 767 5.75 -15.41 -23.47
CA ARG A 767 6.34 -16.59 -24.13
C ARG A 767 6.87 -17.61 -23.13
N GLU A 768 7.62 -17.15 -22.13
CA GLU A 768 8.16 -18.02 -21.07
C GLU A 768 7.05 -18.75 -20.29
N ARG A 769 5.93 -18.06 -20.04
CA ARG A 769 4.74 -18.62 -19.39
C ARG A 769 3.96 -19.56 -20.29
N ALA A 770 3.82 -19.23 -21.57
CA ALA A 770 3.16 -20.11 -22.51
C ALA A 770 3.91 -21.44 -22.62
N ASN A 771 5.25 -21.41 -22.52
CA ASN A 771 6.05 -22.64 -22.48
C ASN A 771 5.76 -23.45 -21.22
N GLY A 772 5.29 -22.83 -20.12
CA GLY A 772 4.99 -23.46 -18.84
C GLY A 772 6.11 -23.36 -17.80
N MET A 773 7.06 -22.42 -17.95
CA MET A 773 8.20 -22.33 -17.02
C MET A 773 7.82 -21.85 -15.62
N TYR A 774 6.86 -20.93 -15.50
CA TYR A 774 6.42 -20.39 -14.21
C TYR A 774 5.00 -19.83 -14.24
N GLY A 775 4.39 -19.66 -13.06
CA GLY A 775 3.07 -19.05 -12.89
C GLY A 775 3.09 -17.52 -12.95
N SER A 776 1.93 -16.90 -13.22
CA SER A 776 1.76 -15.42 -13.22
C SER A 776 2.20 -14.79 -11.91
N LEU A 777 1.78 -15.37 -10.78
CA LEU A 777 1.99 -14.77 -9.47
C LEU A 777 3.47 -14.81 -9.08
N SER A 778 4.17 -15.92 -9.34
CA SER A 778 5.61 -16.06 -9.09
C SER A 778 6.41 -14.98 -9.82
N TRP A 779 6.07 -14.74 -11.09
CA TRP A 779 6.68 -13.69 -11.88
C TRP A 779 6.35 -12.30 -11.33
N LEU A 780 5.06 -12.00 -11.11
CA LEU A 780 4.62 -10.69 -10.67
C LEU A 780 5.29 -10.28 -9.36
N VAL A 781 5.29 -11.18 -8.36
CA VAL A 781 5.92 -10.91 -7.07
C VAL A 781 7.43 -10.73 -7.22
N SER A 782 8.12 -11.58 -8.01
CA SER A 782 9.55 -11.42 -8.28
C SER A 782 9.90 -10.10 -9.00
N TYR A 783 9.01 -9.64 -9.89
CA TYR A 783 9.18 -8.42 -10.65
C TYR A 783 8.91 -7.19 -9.78
N LEU A 784 7.86 -7.22 -8.95
CA LEU A 784 7.56 -6.16 -7.99
C LEU A 784 8.67 -6.00 -6.95
N VAL A 785 9.23 -7.09 -6.42
CA VAL A 785 10.37 -7.00 -5.48
C VAL A 785 11.54 -6.25 -6.13
N TYR A 786 11.83 -6.52 -7.40
CA TYR A 786 12.88 -5.83 -8.15
C TYR A 786 12.53 -4.36 -8.44
N ASP A 787 11.38 -4.08 -9.07
CA ASP A 787 11.01 -2.72 -9.49
C ASP A 787 10.74 -1.81 -8.29
N LEU A 788 9.96 -2.28 -7.29
CA LEU A 788 9.63 -1.48 -6.12
C LEU A 788 10.89 -1.16 -5.30
N SER A 789 11.79 -2.12 -5.07
CA SER A 789 12.98 -1.86 -4.25
C SER A 789 13.93 -0.86 -4.89
N LEU A 790 14.30 -1.07 -6.16
CA LEU A 790 15.35 -0.29 -6.81
C LEU A 790 14.84 0.98 -7.50
N LEU A 791 13.68 0.93 -8.17
CA LEU A 791 13.18 2.03 -8.99
C LEU A 791 12.13 2.91 -8.29
N ARG A 792 11.52 2.46 -7.20
CA ARG A 792 10.46 3.21 -6.49
C ARG A 792 10.87 3.65 -5.09
N ILE A 793 11.16 2.68 -4.22
CA ILE A 793 11.44 2.91 -2.80
C ILE A 793 12.75 3.69 -2.64
N MET A 794 13.85 3.26 -3.28
CA MET A 794 15.13 3.97 -3.15
C MET A 794 15.07 5.44 -3.59
N PRO A 795 14.55 5.79 -4.78
CA PRO A 795 14.38 7.20 -5.19
C PRO A 795 13.43 7.98 -4.28
N ALA A 796 12.31 7.38 -3.85
CA ALA A 796 11.37 8.04 -2.93
C ALA A 796 12.02 8.35 -1.58
N LEU A 797 12.77 7.39 -1.00
CA LEU A 797 13.53 7.60 0.24
C LEU A 797 14.52 8.76 0.09
N ILE A 798 15.32 8.75 -0.98
CA ILE A 798 16.33 9.80 -1.23
C ILE A 798 15.67 11.17 -1.35
N LEU A 799 14.62 11.27 -2.18
CA LEU A 799 13.90 12.52 -2.40
C LEU A 799 13.26 13.04 -1.10
N SER A 800 12.58 12.17 -0.36
CA SER A 800 11.93 12.52 0.91
C SER A 800 12.93 12.95 1.98
N ILE A 801 14.07 12.26 2.11
CA ILE A 801 15.12 12.59 3.08
C ILE A 801 15.71 13.97 2.78
N ILE A 802 16.08 14.24 1.52
CA ILE A 802 16.66 15.54 1.12
C ILE A 802 15.65 16.66 1.40
N MET A 803 14.41 16.50 0.93
CA MET A 803 13.35 17.49 1.11
C MET A 803 13.07 17.78 2.58
N TYR A 804 12.95 16.74 3.42
CA TYR A 804 12.60 16.89 4.83
C TYR A 804 13.57 17.82 5.59
N TRP A 805 14.87 17.57 5.42
CA TRP A 805 15.91 18.32 6.13
C TRP A 805 16.16 19.71 5.54
N MET A 806 16.09 19.86 4.22
CA MET A 806 16.27 21.16 3.54
C MET A 806 15.11 22.12 3.84
N VAL A 807 13.87 21.63 3.82
CA VAL A 807 12.68 22.43 4.15
C VAL A 807 12.71 22.88 5.61
N GLY A 808 13.33 22.10 6.49
CA GLY A 808 13.37 22.37 7.93
C GLY A 808 12.06 21.96 8.63
N LEU A 809 11.54 20.79 8.26
CA LEU A 809 10.45 20.13 8.98
C LEU A 809 10.89 19.74 10.41
N ARG A 810 9.95 19.35 11.26
CA ARG A 810 10.22 19.10 12.70
C ARG A 810 11.31 18.06 12.94
N ALA A 811 12.30 18.36 13.77
CA ALA A 811 13.41 17.45 14.03
C ALA A 811 13.10 16.37 15.09
N ARG A 812 11.94 15.72 15.02
CA ARG A 812 11.57 14.58 15.89
C ARG A 812 11.67 13.27 15.11
N ALA A 813 12.20 12.23 15.75
CA ALA A 813 12.41 10.94 15.10
C ALA A 813 11.09 10.29 14.64
N SER A 814 10.03 10.37 15.46
CA SER A 814 8.69 9.89 15.10
C SER A 814 8.18 10.52 13.80
N ASP A 815 8.20 11.86 13.75
CA ASP A 815 7.62 12.66 12.68
C ASP A 815 8.37 12.40 11.36
N PHE A 816 9.70 12.19 11.43
CA PHE A 816 10.53 11.85 10.29
C PHE A 816 10.19 10.47 9.71
N PHE A 817 10.15 9.43 10.54
CA PHE A 817 9.88 8.07 10.05
C PHE A 817 8.45 7.93 9.51
N GLU A 818 7.48 8.61 10.13
CA GLU A 818 6.11 8.64 9.65
C GLU A 818 5.97 9.37 8.31
N PHE A 819 6.66 10.52 8.14
CA PHE A 819 6.72 11.23 6.87
C PHE A 819 7.28 10.36 5.75
N VAL A 820 8.42 9.72 5.99
CA VAL A 820 9.07 8.83 5.02
C VAL A 820 8.19 7.64 4.68
N LEU A 821 7.54 7.03 5.68
CA LEU A 821 6.63 5.91 5.48
C LEU A 821 5.47 6.28 4.55
N ILE A 822 4.78 7.40 4.81
CA ILE A 822 3.67 7.87 3.97
C ILE A 822 4.14 8.17 2.55
N ALA A 823 5.30 8.83 2.39
CA ALA A 823 5.89 9.11 1.08
C ALA A 823 6.18 7.83 0.28
N VAL A 824 6.78 6.82 0.92
CA VAL A 824 7.07 5.53 0.28
C VAL A 824 5.79 4.79 -0.08
N LEU A 825 4.82 4.70 0.83
CA LEU A 825 3.54 4.03 0.56
C LEU A 825 2.79 4.69 -0.60
N PHE A 826 2.77 6.02 -0.65
CA PHE A 826 2.17 6.77 -1.75
C PHE A 826 2.88 6.50 -3.08
N ALA A 827 4.23 6.51 -3.09
CA ALA A 827 5.00 6.21 -4.29
C ALA A 827 4.74 4.77 -4.80
N VAL A 828 4.64 3.80 -3.89
CA VAL A 828 4.30 2.40 -4.22
C VAL A 828 2.88 2.30 -4.77
N ALA A 829 1.90 2.96 -4.15
CA ALA A 829 0.52 2.98 -4.63
C ALA A 829 0.42 3.53 -6.07
N MET A 830 1.09 4.66 -6.34
CA MET A 830 1.13 5.24 -7.69
C MET A 830 1.85 4.34 -8.70
N ALA A 831 2.90 3.63 -8.29
CA ALA A 831 3.59 2.67 -9.15
C ALA A 831 2.70 1.47 -9.50
N LEU A 832 2.02 0.90 -8.52
CA LEU A 832 1.09 -0.22 -8.72
C LEU A 832 -0.09 0.16 -9.62
N TYR A 833 -0.62 1.39 -9.47
CA TYR A 833 -1.66 1.91 -10.35
C TYR A 833 -1.18 2.00 -11.81
N ASN A 834 0.01 2.54 -12.05
CA ASN A 834 0.59 2.64 -13.39
C ASN A 834 0.91 1.25 -14.00
N MET A 835 1.36 0.30 -13.17
CA MET A 835 1.52 -1.10 -13.60
C MET A 835 0.18 -1.76 -13.93
N LEU A 836 -0.88 -1.49 -13.17
CA LEU A 836 -2.22 -1.99 -13.45
C LEU A 836 -2.72 -1.47 -14.80
N LEU A 837 -2.54 -0.18 -15.09
CA LEU A 837 -2.86 0.39 -16.39
C LEU A 837 -2.07 -0.29 -17.51
N ALA A 838 -0.76 -0.51 -17.35
CA ALA A 838 0.06 -1.19 -18.35
C ALA A 838 -0.26 -2.70 -18.50
N ALA A 839 -0.88 -3.31 -17.47
CA ALA A 839 -1.39 -4.67 -17.54
C ALA A 839 -2.71 -4.76 -18.30
N VAL A 840 -3.58 -3.76 -18.11
CA VAL A 840 -4.91 -3.69 -18.74
C VAL A 840 -4.84 -3.08 -20.14
N VAL A 841 -3.92 -2.18 -20.44
CA VAL A 841 -3.83 -1.52 -21.74
C VAL A 841 -2.65 -2.10 -22.53
N GLU A 842 -2.87 -2.44 -23.80
CA GLU A 842 -1.82 -2.97 -24.68
C GLU A 842 -0.89 -1.88 -25.20
N ASP A 843 -1.46 -0.71 -25.55
CA ASP A 843 -0.68 0.43 -26.00
C ASP A 843 -0.07 1.20 -24.83
N VAL A 844 1.25 1.33 -24.86
CA VAL A 844 2.02 2.00 -23.79
C VAL A 844 1.70 3.49 -23.71
N SER A 845 1.48 4.15 -24.86
CA SER A 845 1.20 5.59 -24.91
C SER A 845 -0.15 5.90 -24.28
N VAL A 846 -1.17 5.08 -24.56
CA VAL A 846 -2.49 5.19 -23.93
C VAL A 846 -2.41 4.95 -22.42
N SER A 847 -1.62 3.97 -21.98
CA SER A 847 -1.40 3.74 -20.54
C SER A 847 -0.77 4.95 -19.84
N ILE A 848 0.24 5.58 -20.45
CA ILE A 848 0.89 6.78 -19.91
C ILE A 848 -0.07 7.97 -19.87
N LEU A 849 -0.88 8.15 -20.91
CA LEU A 849 -1.89 9.20 -20.98
C LEU A 849 -2.91 9.07 -19.83
N LEU A 850 -3.44 7.87 -19.60
CA LEU A 850 -4.36 7.58 -18.49
C LEU A 850 -3.69 7.80 -17.12
N GLY A 851 -2.42 7.40 -16.98
CA GLY A 851 -1.63 7.69 -15.80
C GLY A 851 -1.49 9.19 -15.54
N GLY A 852 -1.19 9.99 -16.57
CA GLY A 852 -1.11 11.45 -16.47
C GLY A 852 -2.43 12.12 -16.10
N LEU A 853 -3.56 11.64 -16.65
CA LEU A 853 -4.89 12.11 -16.26
C LEU A 853 -5.19 11.81 -14.79
N PHE A 854 -4.78 10.64 -14.29
CA PHE A 854 -4.93 10.30 -12.88
C PHE A 854 -4.03 11.17 -11.97
N ILE A 855 -2.83 11.55 -12.43
CA ILE A 855 -1.99 12.51 -11.70
C ILE A 855 -2.67 13.87 -11.62
N LEU A 856 -3.25 14.36 -12.73
CA LEU A 856 -3.99 15.63 -12.73
C LEU A 856 -5.19 15.60 -11.77
N PHE A 857 -5.89 14.47 -11.73
CA PHE A 857 -6.95 14.23 -10.74
C PHE A 857 -6.43 14.30 -9.30
N ASN A 858 -5.29 13.66 -9.01
CA ASN A 858 -4.66 13.71 -7.69
C ASN A 858 -4.20 15.11 -7.28
N ILE A 859 -3.72 15.91 -8.24
CA ILE A 859 -3.39 17.33 -8.04
C ILE A 859 -4.66 18.08 -7.61
N GLY A 860 -5.75 17.99 -8.38
CA GLY A 860 -6.99 18.72 -8.06
C GLY A 860 -7.61 18.34 -6.71
N PHE A 861 -7.77 17.04 -6.44
CA PHE A 861 -8.48 16.54 -5.26
C PHE A 861 -7.56 16.24 -4.06
N GLY A 862 -6.30 16.66 -4.09
CA GLY A 862 -5.34 16.44 -3.00
C GLY A 862 -5.59 17.25 -1.72
N GLY A 863 -6.52 18.21 -1.74
CA GLY A 863 -6.92 19.01 -0.58
C GLY A 863 -6.13 20.31 -0.35
N PHE A 864 -5.13 20.60 -1.19
CA PHE A 864 -4.36 21.84 -1.14
C PHE A 864 -4.90 22.95 -2.08
N LEU A 865 -5.22 22.60 -3.34
CA LEU A 865 -5.71 23.56 -4.33
C LEU A 865 -7.22 23.83 -4.22
N LEU A 866 -7.99 22.78 -3.90
CA LEU A 866 -9.44 22.86 -3.73
C LEU A 866 -9.79 22.61 -2.26
N ASN A 867 -10.61 23.48 -1.67
CA ASN A 867 -11.18 23.23 -0.34
C ASN A 867 -12.23 22.12 -0.43
N LEU A 868 -11.90 20.94 0.13
CA LEU A 868 -12.74 19.75 0.00
C LEU A 868 -14.07 19.81 0.76
N ASN A 869 -14.20 20.73 1.74
CA ASN A 869 -15.44 20.91 2.50
C ASN A 869 -16.48 21.75 1.76
N GLU A 870 -16.03 22.65 0.87
CA GLU A 870 -16.88 23.56 0.09
C GLU A 870 -17.34 22.95 -1.25
N LEU A 871 -16.84 21.76 -1.60
CA LEU A 871 -17.24 21.09 -2.84
C LEU A 871 -18.73 20.71 -2.81
N PRO A 872 -19.46 20.91 -3.93
CA PRO A 872 -20.82 20.42 -4.09
C PRO A 872 -20.92 18.92 -3.80
N SER A 873 -22.02 18.49 -3.18
CA SER A 873 -22.23 17.10 -2.75
C SER A 873 -22.03 16.08 -3.88
N VAL A 874 -22.37 16.45 -5.12
CA VAL A 874 -22.22 15.61 -6.34
C VAL A 874 -20.76 15.23 -6.61
N PHE A 875 -19.80 16.13 -6.36
CA PHE A 875 -18.37 15.88 -6.61
C PHE A 875 -17.61 15.44 -5.36
N ARG A 876 -18.23 15.53 -4.18
CA ARG A 876 -17.56 15.32 -2.89
C ARG A 876 -16.98 13.91 -2.72
N TRP A 877 -17.57 12.88 -3.34
CA TRP A 877 -17.10 11.49 -3.23
C TRP A 877 -15.77 11.22 -3.94
N LEU A 878 -15.43 12.01 -4.96
CA LEU A 878 -14.18 11.87 -5.72
C LEU A 878 -12.94 12.00 -4.83
N GLN A 879 -13.04 12.79 -3.77
CA GLN A 879 -11.95 12.97 -2.81
C GLN A 879 -11.50 11.65 -2.17
N TRP A 880 -12.38 10.63 -2.08
CA TRP A 880 -12.07 9.35 -1.44
C TRP A 880 -11.32 8.38 -2.34
N ILE A 881 -11.26 8.66 -3.65
CA ILE A 881 -10.51 7.87 -4.63
C ILE A 881 -9.09 8.43 -4.81
N CYS A 882 -8.83 9.65 -4.31
CA CYS A 882 -7.57 10.35 -4.44
C CYS A 882 -6.56 9.90 -3.37
N PRO A 883 -5.54 9.07 -3.70
CA PRO A 883 -4.51 8.68 -2.72
C PRO A 883 -3.69 9.89 -2.21
N MET A 884 -3.53 10.92 -3.02
CA MET A 884 -2.79 12.15 -2.65
C MET A 884 -3.42 12.84 -1.44
N LYS A 885 -4.75 12.85 -1.37
CA LYS A 885 -5.50 13.43 -0.24
C LYS A 885 -5.07 12.80 1.07
N TYR A 886 -5.11 11.47 1.15
CA TYR A 886 -4.77 10.72 2.36
C TYR A 886 -3.30 10.91 2.74
N ALA A 887 -2.40 10.93 1.75
CA ALA A 887 -0.98 11.15 1.99
C ALA A 887 -0.70 12.57 2.54
N LEU A 888 -1.33 13.60 1.97
CA LEU A 888 -1.18 14.97 2.43
C LEU A 888 -1.84 15.21 3.79
N GLU A 889 -3.06 14.72 4.00
CA GLU A 889 -3.78 14.86 5.29
C GLU A 889 -3.00 14.20 6.44
N ALA A 890 -2.43 13.01 6.21
CA ALA A 890 -1.59 12.31 7.18
C ALA A 890 -0.34 13.12 7.55
N VAL A 891 0.43 13.57 6.56
CA VAL A 891 1.69 14.27 6.81
C VAL A 891 1.46 15.68 7.35
N ALA A 892 0.49 16.42 6.82
CA ALA A 892 0.20 17.78 7.24
C ALA A 892 -0.39 17.81 8.66
N SER A 893 -1.32 16.91 9.00
CA SER A 893 -1.90 16.89 10.36
C SER A 893 -0.83 16.69 11.45
N HIS A 894 0.14 15.82 11.22
CA HIS A 894 1.23 15.58 12.17
C HIS A 894 2.22 16.74 12.21
N GLU A 895 2.68 17.25 11.07
CA GLU A 895 3.64 18.36 11.04
C GLU A 895 3.11 19.65 11.69
N LEU A 896 1.82 19.92 11.52
CA LEU A 896 1.20 21.16 11.97
C LEU A 896 0.76 21.11 13.44
N SER A 897 0.72 19.92 14.05
CA SER A 897 0.19 19.69 15.40
C SER A 897 0.98 20.42 16.50
N GLY A 898 0.48 21.54 17.02
CA GLY A 898 1.17 22.31 18.06
C GLY A 898 2.27 23.26 17.56
N LEU A 899 2.28 23.59 16.25
CA LEU A 899 3.01 24.76 15.76
C LEU A 899 2.18 26.03 16.06
N GLN A 900 2.87 27.10 16.46
CA GLN A 900 2.29 28.43 16.61
C GLN A 900 2.84 29.34 15.49
N LEU A 901 1.93 29.99 14.78
CA LEU A 901 2.28 31.08 13.85
C LEU A 901 2.69 32.28 14.69
N VAL A 902 3.79 32.93 14.31
CA VAL A 902 4.19 34.22 14.86
C VAL A 902 4.22 35.19 13.70
N ASP A 903 3.23 36.06 13.61
CA ASP A 903 3.16 37.05 12.53
C ASP A 903 2.78 38.44 13.07
N THR A 904 3.19 39.49 12.36
CA THR A 904 2.89 40.88 12.71
C THR A 904 1.91 41.45 11.69
N VAL A 905 0.62 41.40 11.99
CA VAL A 905 -0.43 41.97 11.12
C VAL A 905 -0.77 43.36 11.64
N GLY A 906 -0.51 44.40 10.85
CA GLY A 906 -0.83 45.78 11.23
C GLY A 906 -0.03 46.34 12.42
N GLY A 907 1.17 45.80 12.69
CA GLY A 907 2.05 46.25 13.79
C GLY A 907 1.81 45.55 15.14
N VAL A 908 0.88 44.59 15.21
CA VAL A 908 0.62 43.77 16.41
C VAL A 908 1.07 42.34 16.15
N SER A 909 1.87 41.77 17.06
CA SER A 909 2.31 40.36 17.00
C SER A 909 1.17 39.44 17.41
N ILE A 910 0.65 38.66 16.47
CA ILE A 910 -0.39 37.65 16.69
C ILE A 910 0.30 36.28 16.77
N THR A 911 0.09 35.59 17.88
CA THR A 911 0.47 34.19 18.05
C THR A 911 -0.78 33.31 17.98
N ALA A 912 -0.93 32.53 16.91
CA ALA A 912 -2.10 31.67 16.71
C ALA A 912 -1.69 30.22 16.45
N SER A 913 -2.46 29.26 16.98
CA SER A 913 -2.22 27.84 16.69
C SER A 913 -2.51 27.53 15.22
N VAL A 914 -1.57 26.84 14.57
CA VAL A 914 -1.69 26.45 13.16
C VAL A 914 -2.84 25.47 12.90
N SER A 915 -3.28 24.72 13.93
CA SER A 915 -4.39 23.75 13.83
C SER A 915 -5.73 24.40 13.43
N VAL A 916 -5.95 25.67 13.78
CA VAL A 916 -7.16 26.43 13.42
C VAL A 916 -7.23 26.65 11.90
N PHE A 917 -6.09 26.90 11.27
CA PHE A 917 -6.01 27.10 9.84
C PHE A 917 -6.10 25.76 9.08
N SER A 918 -5.52 24.66 9.58
CA SER A 918 -5.56 23.39 8.83
C SER A 918 -6.97 22.80 8.71
N GLY A 919 -7.81 22.94 9.75
CA GLY A 919 -9.19 22.42 9.74
C GLY A 919 -10.14 23.20 8.82
N ASN A 920 -9.98 24.52 8.76
CA ASN A 920 -10.87 25.38 7.97
C ASN A 920 -10.39 25.61 6.53
N LEU A 921 -9.09 25.76 6.29
CA LEU A 921 -8.54 26.02 4.94
C LEU A 921 -8.45 24.75 4.10
N PHE A 922 -8.04 23.63 4.72
CA PHE A 922 -7.71 22.39 4.01
C PHE A 922 -8.61 21.20 4.37
N ALA A 923 -9.58 21.39 5.28
CA ALA A 923 -10.49 20.34 5.74
C ALA A 923 -9.81 19.14 6.42
N PHE A 924 -8.56 19.28 6.89
CA PHE A 924 -7.83 18.19 7.53
C PHE A 924 -8.33 17.95 8.95
N LYS A 925 -8.59 16.69 9.31
CA LYS A 925 -9.03 16.36 10.67
C LYS A 925 -7.81 16.21 11.61
N ALA A 926 -7.91 16.78 12.80
CA ALA A 926 -7.01 16.42 13.90
C ALA A 926 -7.17 14.91 14.18
N ASP A 927 -6.06 14.17 14.27
CA ASP A 927 -6.01 12.71 14.45
C ASP A 927 -6.35 11.83 13.22
N ALA A 928 -6.29 12.39 12.01
CA ALA A 928 -6.54 11.62 10.78
C ALA A 928 -5.45 10.59 10.41
N PHE A 929 -4.23 10.73 10.94
CA PHE A 929 -3.04 9.99 10.50
C PHE A 929 -3.26 8.47 10.38
N TYR A 930 -3.83 7.82 11.40
CA TYR A 930 -4.01 6.36 11.41
C TYR A 930 -5.01 5.86 10.38
N ARG A 931 -6.11 6.58 10.25
CA ARG A 931 -7.13 6.27 9.25
C ARG A 931 -6.50 6.37 7.85
N ASP A 932 -5.75 7.43 7.61
CA ASP A 932 -5.18 7.69 6.28
C ASP A 932 -4.03 6.73 5.96
N LEU A 933 -3.19 6.39 6.94
CA LEU A 933 -2.18 5.34 6.82
C LEU A 933 -2.80 3.99 6.45
N LEU A 934 -3.88 3.59 7.14
CA LEU A 934 -4.58 2.34 6.86
C LEU A 934 -5.23 2.33 5.48
N VAL A 935 -5.87 3.43 5.08
CA VAL A 935 -6.48 3.57 3.75
C VAL A 935 -5.40 3.50 2.66
N LEU A 936 -4.26 4.14 2.86
CA LEU A 936 -3.14 4.11 1.91
C LEU A 936 -2.54 2.69 1.80
N ALA A 937 -2.27 2.03 2.92
CA ALA A 937 -1.65 0.71 2.95
C ALA A 937 -2.59 -0.43 2.51
N LEU A 938 -3.78 -0.52 3.10
CA LEU A 938 -4.73 -1.61 2.83
C LEU A 938 -5.62 -1.31 1.63
N GLY A 939 -6.13 -0.07 1.52
CA GLY A 939 -7.01 0.32 0.43
C GLY A 939 -6.27 0.43 -0.90
N PHE A 940 -5.24 1.27 -0.96
CA PHE A 940 -4.52 1.52 -2.20
C PHE A 940 -3.43 0.49 -2.48
N VAL A 941 -2.44 0.30 -1.61
CA VAL A 941 -1.30 -0.59 -1.92
C VAL A 941 -1.75 -2.05 -2.06
N LEU A 942 -2.42 -2.63 -1.06
CA LEU A 942 -2.88 -4.01 -1.13
C LEU A 942 -4.01 -4.19 -2.17
N GLY A 943 -4.97 -3.27 -2.24
CA GLY A 943 -6.06 -3.31 -3.22
C GLY A 943 -5.54 -3.27 -4.67
N LEU A 944 -4.64 -2.34 -4.99
CA LEU A 944 -4.03 -2.27 -6.33
C LEU A 944 -3.15 -3.47 -6.64
N PHE A 945 -2.46 -4.05 -5.65
CA PHE A 945 -1.71 -5.29 -5.85
C PHE A 945 -2.63 -6.45 -6.25
N ILE A 946 -3.76 -6.62 -5.56
CA ILE A 946 -4.74 -7.68 -5.87
C ILE A 946 -5.33 -7.46 -7.26
N LEU A 947 -5.71 -6.23 -7.61
CA LEU A 947 -6.21 -5.89 -8.94
C LEU A 947 -5.17 -6.14 -10.03
N LEU A 948 -3.91 -5.78 -9.78
CA LEU A 948 -2.80 -6.04 -10.69
C LEU A 948 -2.57 -7.55 -10.87
N ALA A 949 -2.58 -8.32 -9.79
CA ALA A 949 -2.49 -9.78 -9.86
C ALA A 949 -3.65 -10.41 -10.66
N GLY A 950 -4.87 -9.90 -10.49
CA GLY A 950 -6.03 -10.28 -11.30
C GLY A 950 -5.84 -9.92 -12.78
N ALA A 951 -5.39 -8.70 -13.09
CA ALA A 951 -5.15 -8.27 -14.46
C ALA A 951 -4.06 -9.09 -15.16
N VAL A 952 -2.95 -9.39 -14.46
CA VAL A 952 -1.84 -10.20 -15.00
C VAL A 952 -2.27 -11.67 -15.19
N THR A 953 -3.07 -12.23 -14.29
CA THR A 953 -3.56 -13.62 -14.43
C THR A 953 -4.57 -13.76 -15.57
N TRP A 954 -5.44 -12.78 -15.76
CA TRP A 954 -6.53 -12.81 -16.74
C TRP A 954 -6.10 -12.34 -18.14
N ARG A 955 -5.46 -11.17 -18.23
CA ARG A 955 -5.15 -10.52 -19.51
C ARG A 955 -3.76 -10.84 -20.03
N MET A 956 -2.77 -11.01 -19.17
CA MET A 956 -1.41 -11.35 -19.60
C MET A 956 -1.22 -12.85 -19.81
N ARG A 957 -2.06 -13.44 -20.66
CA ARG A 957 -1.88 -14.77 -21.24
C ARG A 957 -1.61 -14.59 -22.73
N GLU A 958 -0.74 -15.43 -23.27
CA GLU A 958 -0.55 -15.48 -24.72
C GLU A 958 -1.85 -16.00 -25.35
N ARG A 959 -2.50 -15.17 -26.17
CA ARG A 959 -3.68 -15.55 -26.96
C ARG A 959 -3.19 -15.60 -28.42
N ARG A 960 -3.08 -16.79 -29.00
CA ARG A 960 -2.63 -17.01 -30.39
C ARG A 960 -3.76 -17.47 -31.30
#